data_AF-A0A9N8ZPD8-F1
#
_entry.id   AF-A0A9N8ZPD8-F1
#
_cell.length_a   1.000
_cell.length_b   1.000
_cell.length_c   1.000
_cell.angle_alpha   90.00
_cell.angle_beta   90.00
_cell.angle_gamma   90.00
#
_symmetry.space_group_name_H-M   'P 1'
#
loop_
_entity.id
_entity.type
_entity.pdbx_description
1 polymer ?
#
loop_
_entity_poly.entity_id
_entity_poly.type
_entity_poly.pdbx_seq_one_letter_code
_entity_poly.pdbx_strand_id
1 'polypeptide(L)'
;MRVRLSRLELGPPSLFFSILFITFALSLFIIPSAEAQSYDYKLTHNEPTTGLTIADATADLDGTTIVCLKKPLNKQCSVNNFYLRVILPNNTVIASTFKLPLDSFDYCFNIETTVLTNGWIYLTYMRSIGNSRFAQYVFPIAYNGSRGVPMLLADFNDTLPGHIFKSMVPEAGFLYAKQVGANGPVIWKRCTVTKDRSVVDCPDDGTFAPKDGAQIRNFGIFSTVGGGFSCVFATQTPNEYGAKIVNNKAQLELEILFLDPDANKATKPTTIYTGPPGIDKITLGDCGLSYDGYGYTCLLLVSTGRNQKLLQVIFHSTRPGASNAPLKTASKDIVGVDKIRPLFNGGYLLLYNFAKDGEILVKGAKMIDPEGKTIQTISLVKPVPMLNVYPRNNTIWYWENDSTSWSIVSHNLPNYTKYGGTYQSPNVITTTPLIDSEIATRRPTIDITYNIQVKPATGNVTIYATDGVKKYFRQSYSPISSQYCQLDKHNQTLTMDVLTSTFNQPNMTYYVVLDNGFVESMEDGEPILGISDGKWKFRTASIPHNNVYAPSETATVCLNSVGTSRFLQLSKSERSAFLSSLGISLASIIPTSPSRLSILEKFRVESDNDQKRVLLLIQVRAATSDMEMGVNSVIDDLNVLIKNKGITAVSRSPETMFLDENFGVRIEPNFWNKYKRHVLIAAAATLLTGLLYLLARRLNPEANNAAIFTLVLALFDFALDFAFVVRNGQDVRSLYLPSILILVFSIIFNTTTALYIMISENMRSYKFHLWTQSCAKSAAVFTVLAASNIEVLTVTNMSEA
;
A
#
# COMPACT_ATOMS: atom_id res chain seq x y z
N MET A 1 3.84 -66.02 -35.49
CA MET A 1 5.20 -66.61 -35.49
C MET A 1 5.86 -66.29 -34.15
N ARG A 2 5.97 -67.28 -33.26
CA ARG A 2 6.65 -67.19 -31.95
C ARG A 2 7.91 -68.04 -32.01
N VAL A 3 9.07 -67.45 -31.74
CA VAL A 3 10.28 -68.19 -31.37
C VAL A 3 10.92 -67.51 -30.15
N ARG A 4 11.28 -68.36 -29.19
CA ARG A 4 11.86 -68.14 -27.86
C ARG A 4 13.27 -67.52 -27.92
N LEU A 5 13.68 -66.89 -26.82
CA LEU A 5 14.96 -67.21 -26.18
C LEU A 5 14.87 -66.98 -24.66
N SER A 6 15.65 -67.77 -23.95
CA SER A 6 15.39 -68.38 -22.64
C SER A 6 16.04 -67.68 -21.44
N ARG A 7 15.47 -67.97 -20.25
CA ARG A 7 15.96 -67.65 -18.90
C ARG A 7 17.44 -68.01 -18.70
N LEU A 8 18.16 -67.12 -18.01
CA LEU A 8 19.33 -67.45 -17.20
C LEU A 8 18.96 -67.15 -15.74
N GLU A 9 19.01 -68.17 -14.89
CA GLU A 9 18.93 -68.05 -13.43
C GLU A 9 20.29 -67.59 -12.89
N LEU A 10 20.29 -66.57 -12.03
CA LEU A 10 21.42 -66.16 -11.20
C LEU A 10 20.96 -66.24 -9.74
N GLY A 11 21.68 -67.03 -8.94
CA GLY A 11 21.45 -67.27 -7.51
C GLY A 11 21.63 -66.02 -6.63
N PRO A 12 21.41 -66.15 -5.31
CA PRO A 12 21.14 -65.00 -4.45
C PRO A 12 22.42 -64.22 -4.13
N PRO A 13 22.42 -62.88 -4.20
CA PRO A 13 23.45 -62.10 -3.55
C PRO A 13 23.16 -62.05 -2.06
N SER A 14 24.00 -62.82 -1.38
CA SER A 14 24.24 -62.93 0.05
C SER A 14 24.30 -61.59 0.78
N LEU A 15 23.85 -61.64 2.04
CA LEU A 15 24.21 -60.91 3.27
C LEU A 15 24.77 -59.47 3.19
N PHE A 16 25.64 -59.17 2.24
CA PHE A 16 26.26 -57.89 2.01
C PHE A 16 25.25 -56.78 1.71
N PHE A 17 24.23 -57.06 0.88
CA PHE A 17 23.15 -56.09 0.61
C PHE A 17 22.26 -55.86 1.83
N SER A 18 21.99 -56.88 2.63
CA SER A 18 21.22 -56.75 3.87
C SER A 18 21.98 -55.95 4.93
N ILE A 19 23.30 -56.15 5.04
CA ILE A 19 24.14 -55.36 5.95
C ILE A 19 24.22 -53.91 5.48
N LEU A 20 24.36 -53.65 4.18
CA LEU A 20 24.38 -52.29 3.63
C LEU A 20 23.04 -51.57 3.81
N PHE A 21 21.92 -52.28 3.70
CA PHE A 21 20.59 -51.70 3.93
C PHE A 21 20.32 -51.43 5.41
N ILE A 22 20.81 -52.31 6.30
CA ILE A 22 20.71 -52.12 7.75
C ILE A 22 21.63 -50.99 8.24
N THR A 23 22.84 -50.86 7.69
CA THR A 23 23.73 -49.73 8.02
C THR A 23 23.22 -48.41 7.45
N PHE A 24 22.64 -48.41 6.25
CA PHE A 24 21.99 -47.23 5.68
C PHE A 24 20.73 -46.84 6.47
N ALA A 25 19.91 -47.80 6.89
CA ALA A 25 18.75 -47.57 7.75
C ALA A 25 19.15 -47.11 9.17
N LEU A 26 20.20 -47.67 9.77
CA LEU A 26 20.73 -47.19 11.06
C LEU A 26 21.37 -45.80 10.94
N SER A 27 21.97 -45.45 9.81
CA SER A 27 22.47 -44.07 9.58
C SER A 27 21.34 -43.04 9.41
N LEU A 28 20.14 -43.46 9.01
CA LEU A 28 18.94 -42.61 9.00
C LEU A 28 18.32 -42.43 10.40
N PHE A 29 18.61 -43.32 11.36
CA PHE A 29 18.16 -43.21 12.75
C PHE A 29 19.20 -42.59 13.71
N ILE A 30 20.44 -42.38 13.25
CA ILE A 30 21.46 -41.59 13.94
C ILE A 30 21.73 -40.30 13.13
N ILE A 31 20.65 -39.57 12.82
CA ILE A 31 20.78 -38.12 12.77
C ILE A 31 20.52 -37.72 14.22
N PRO A 32 21.52 -37.26 14.99
CA PRO A 32 21.17 -36.49 16.18
C PRO A 32 20.26 -35.41 15.64
N SER A 33 19.02 -35.34 16.14
CA SER A 33 18.22 -34.13 16.00
C SER A 33 19.17 -33.01 16.37
N ALA A 34 19.63 -32.26 15.37
CA ALA A 34 20.42 -31.09 15.61
C ALA A 34 19.45 -30.18 16.37
N GLU A 35 19.46 -30.26 17.69
CA GLU A 35 19.15 -29.11 18.52
C GLU A 35 20.04 -28.04 17.93
N ALA A 36 19.42 -27.14 17.16
CA ALA A 36 20.09 -25.99 16.63
C ALA A 36 20.74 -25.33 17.84
N GLN A 37 22.07 -25.41 17.95
CA GLN A 37 22.80 -24.68 18.96
C GLN A 37 22.48 -23.21 18.70
N SER A 38 21.62 -22.66 19.54
CA SER A 38 21.21 -21.26 19.49
C SER A 38 22.43 -20.43 19.89
N TYR A 39 23.07 -19.78 18.92
CA TYR A 39 24.10 -18.80 19.23
C TYR A 39 23.44 -17.56 19.81
N ASP A 40 23.85 -17.18 21.02
CA ASP A 40 23.53 -15.86 21.57
C ASP A 40 24.15 -14.81 20.67
N TYR A 41 23.33 -13.92 20.12
CA TYR A 41 23.83 -12.78 19.37
C TYR A 41 23.99 -11.59 20.33
N LYS A 42 25.23 -11.12 20.47
CA LYS A 42 25.60 -10.01 21.36
C LYS A 42 26.13 -8.84 20.54
N LEU A 43 25.39 -7.72 20.58
CA LEU A 43 25.83 -6.44 20.04
C LEU A 43 26.38 -5.59 21.18
N THR A 44 27.64 -5.17 21.10
CA THR A 44 28.28 -4.30 22.09
C THR A 44 28.47 -2.89 21.52
N HIS A 45 28.17 -1.87 22.31
CA HIS A 45 28.37 -0.46 21.96
C HIS A 45 29.12 0.27 23.08
N ASN A 46 30.15 1.03 22.69
CA ASN A 46 30.91 1.87 23.62
C ASN A 46 30.19 3.19 23.83
N GLU A 47 29.87 3.51 25.09
CA GLU A 47 29.07 4.67 25.42
C GLU A 47 30.00 5.85 25.77
N PRO A 48 29.95 6.98 25.02
CA PRO A 48 30.82 8.13 25.28
C PRO A 48 30.57 8.78 26.65
N THR A 49 29.37 8.60 27.22
CA THR A 49 29.02 9.15 28.54
C THR A 49 29.01 8.05 29.59
N THR A 50 29.81 8.19 30.64
CA THR A 50 29.86 7.22 31.75
C THR A 50 28.73 7.41 32.76
N GLY A 51 28.35 6.32 33.43
CA GLY A 51 27.35 6.34 34.50
C GLY A 51 25.89 6.44 34.01
N LEU A 52 25.62 6.08 32.75
CA LEU A 52 24.25 5.97 32.24
C LEU A 52 23.59 4.66 32.70
N THR A 53 22.30 4.74 32.96
CA THR A 53 21.43 3.61 33.31
C THR A 53 20.23 3.57 32.36
N ILE A 54 19.64 2.40 32.18
CA ILE A 54 18.47 2.27 31.32
C ILE A 54 17.24 2.93 31.98
N ALA A 55 16.56 3.79 31.23
CA ALA A 55 15.29 4.40 31.65
C ALA A 55 14.13 3.52 31.22
N ASP A 56 14.09 3.17 29.93
CA ASP A 56 13.14 2.25 29.31
C ASP A 56 13.67 1.80 27.95
N ALA A 57 13.11 0.71 27.40
CA ALA A 57 13.45 0.23 26.07
C ALA A 57 12.37 -0.66 25.48
N THR A 58 12.31 -0.65 24.16
CA THR A 58 11.26 -1.29 23.38
C THR A 58 11.80 -1.67 22.01
N ALA A 59 11.06 -2.49 21.26
CA ALA A 59 11.43 -2.90 19.91
C ALA A 59 10.25 -2.75 18.96
N ASP A 60 10.56 -2.47 17.69
CA ASP A 60 9.59 -2.35 16.59
C ASP A 60 9.44 -3.67 15.82
N LEU A 61 8.42 -3.74 14.96
CA LEU A 61 8.08 -4.90 14.13
C LEU A 61 9.19 -5.27 13.12
N ASP A 62 10.00 -4.31 12.71
CA ASP A 62 11.11 -4.52 11.78
C ASP A 62 12.39 -5.03 12.47
N GLY A 63 12.40 -5.12 13.81
CA GLY A 63 13.56 -5.48 14.62
C GLY A 63 14.36 -4.29 15.13
N THR A 64 13.97 -3.05 14.82
CA THR A 64 14.59 -1.86 15.38
C THR A 64 14.40 -1.85 16.90
N THR A 65 15.50 -1.77 17.65
CA THR A 65 15.46 -1.68 19.12
C THR A 65 15.73 -0.24 19.54
N ILE A 66 14.90 0.30 20.43
CA ILE A 66 15.08 1.62 21.00
C ILE A 66 15.38 1.50 22.48
N VAL A 67 16.51 2.05 22.89
CA VAL A 67 16.95 2.13 24.28
C VAL A 67 17.02 3.59 24.69
N CYS A 68 16.26 3.97 25.71
CA CYS A 68 16.33 5.27 26.33
C CYS A 68 17.16 5.17 27.61
N LEU A 69 18.30 5.88 27.66
CA LEU A 69 19.18 5.92 28.82
C LEU A 69 19.06 7.24 29.56
N LYS A 70 19.33 7.21 30.86
CA LYS A 70 19.30 8.36 31.78
C LYS A 70 20.52 8.38 32.68
N LYS A 71 20.91 9.57 33.12
CA LYS A 71 21.97 9.75 34.14
C LYS A 71 21.34 9.93 35.52
N PRO A 72 21.45 8.97 36.45
CA PRO A 72 20.87 9.09 37.78
C PRO A 72 21.54 10.22 38.58
N LEU A 73 20.73 11.03 39.28
CA LEU A 73 21.17 11.95 40.34
C LEU A 73 21.10 11.26 41.71
N ASN A 74 20.00 10.53 41.95
CA ASN A 74 19.78 9.72 43.14
C ASN A 74 18.90 8.50 42.77
N LYS A 75 18.46 7.72 43.77
CA LYS A 75 17.66 6.49 43.54
C LYS A 75 16.34 6.72 42.80
N GLN A 76 15.73 7.90 42.90
CA GLN A 76 14.41 8.19 42.32
C GLN A 76 14.47 9.16 41.14
N CYS A 77 15.59 9.84 40.94
CA CYS A 77 15.66 10.97 40.04
C CYS A 77 16.95 10.91 39.17
N SER A 78 16.88 11.11 37.84
CA SER A 78 17.93 11.34 36.82
C SER A 78 17.94 12.69 36.07
N VAL A 79 19.12 13.28 35.79
CA VAL A 79 19.28 14.55 35.04
C VAL A 79 18.33 14.67 33.82
N ASN A 80 17.77 15.86 33.54
CA ASN A 80 16.83 16.12 32.44
C ASN A 80 17.34 15.78 31.02
N ASN A 81 18.59 15.34 30.88
CA ASN A 81 19.18 14.87 29.63
C ASN A 81 18.98 13.37 29.48
N PHE A 82 18.33 12.97 28.39
CA PHE A 82 18.10 11.59 28.01
C PHE A 82 18.89 11.25 26.75
N TYR A 83 19.34 10.01 26.69
CA TYR A 83 20.21 9.52 25.64
C TYR A 83 19.49 8.40 24.91
N LEU A 84 19.05 8.68 23.69
CA LEU A 84 18.35 7.73 22.84
C LEU A 84 19.35 6.94 22.00
N ARG A 85 19.24 5.63 22.03
CA ARG A 85 20.00 4.72 21.17
C ARG A 85 18.99 3.93 20.34
N VAL A 86 18.98 4.20 19.04
CA VAL A 86 18.16 3.45 18.08
C VAL A 86 19.07 2.48 17.35
N ILE A 87 18.88 1.20 17.60
CA ILE A 87 19.60 0.11 16.96
C ILE A 87 18.75 -0.40 15.80
N LEU A 88 19.19 -0.14 14.57
CA LEU A 88 18.54 -0.61 13.36
C LEU A 88 18.77 -2.12 13.14
N PRO A 89 17.94 -2.81 12.33
CA PRO A 89 18.09 -4.25 12.07
C PRO A 89 19.45 -4.66 11.44
N ASN A 90 20.14 -3.71 10.81
CA ASN A 90 21.49 -3.90 10.28
C ASN A 90 22.61 -3.66 11.33
N ASN A 91 22.26 -3.58 12.61
CA ASN A 91 23.14 -3.30 13.77
C ASN A 91 23.74 -1.90 13.82
N THR A 92 23.27 -0.97 12.99
CA THR A 92 23.70 0.43 13.07
C THR A 92 23.06 1.10 14.29
N VAL A 93 23.88 1.76 15.12
CA VAL A 93 23.40 2.52 16.29
C VAL A 93 23.33 4.00 15.94
N ILE A 94 22.12 4.56 15.93
CA ILE A 94 21.88 6.00 15.88
C ILE A 94 21.82 6.51 17.32
N ALA A 95 22.83 7.29 17.71
CA ALA A 95 22.90 7.93 19.02
C ALA A 95 22.39 9.37 18.93
N SER A 96 21.41 9.71 19.74
CA SER A 96 20.95 11.08 19.92
C SER A 96 20.78 11.40 21.42
N THR A 97 20.79 12.68 21.74
CA THR A 97 20.62 13.18 23.11
C THR A 97 19.61 14.32 23.06
N PHE A 98 18.66 14.32 23.98
CA PHE A 98 17.65 15.35 24.07
C PHE A 98 17.42 15.75 25.52
N LYS A 99 16.95 16.98 25.71
CA LYS A 99 16.59 17.53 27.02
C LYS A 99 15.08 17.69 27.09
N LEU A 100 14.47 17.19 28.16
CA LEU A 100 13.05 17.44 28.42
C LEU A 100 12.83 18.93 28.75
N PRO A 101 11.70 19.52 28.33
CA PRO A 101 11.33 20.91 28.61
C PRO A 101 10.85 21.06 30.07
N LEU A 102 11.76 20.78 30.99
CA LEU A 102 11.54 20.78 32.43
C LEU A 102 12.54 21.74 33.09
N ASP A 103 12.05 22.49 34.07
CA ASP A 103 12.89 23.31 34.94
C ASP A 103 13.82 22.41 35.79
N SER A 104 14.98 22.94 36.17
CA SER A 104 15.95 22.19 36.97
C SER A 104 15.34 21.86 38.35
N PHE A 105 15.31 20.57 38.70
CA PHE A 105 14.97 19.95 40.00
C PHE A 105 13.55 19.40 40.25
N ASP A 106 12.64 19.38 39.27
CA ASP A 106 11.24 18.90 39.48
C ASP A 106 10.89 17.49 38.96
N TYR A 107 11.88 16.65 38.67
CA TYR A 107 11.65 15.39 37.97
C TYR A 107 11.96 14.20 38.91
N CYS A 108 11.03 13.27 39.12
CA CYS A 108 11.28 12.01 39.86
C CYS A 108 10.26 10.90 39.48
N PHE A 109 9.86 10.70 38.22
CA PHE A 109 8.82 9.69 37.89
C PHE A 109 8.95 9.02 36.51
N ASN A 110 8.22 7.90 36.36
CA ASN A 110 8.23 6.89 35.30
C ASN A 110 8.34 7.45 33.88
N ILE A 111 9.29 6.92 33.10
CA ILE A 111 9.44 7.22 31.67
C ILE A 111 9.08 5.97 30.91
N GLU A 112 8.19 6.12 29.94
CA GLU A 112 7.78 5.04 29.06
C GLU A 112 8.06 5.46 27.62
N THR A 113 8.77 4.59 26.89
CA THR A 113 9.16 4.75 25.50
C THR A 113 8.33 3.82 24.63
N THR A 114 7.57 4.41 23.73
CA THR A 114 6.64 3.73 22.84
C THR A 114 7.05 3.99 21.40
N VAL A 115 7.52 2.95 20.68
CA VAL A 115 7.89 3.09 19.25
C VAL A 115 6.70 3.48 18.38
N LEU A 116 6.93 4.26 17.34
CA LEU A 116 5.94 4.54 16.31
C LEU A 116 6.52 4.18 14.96
N THR A 117 5.63 3.85 14.02
CA THR A 117 6.06 3.66 12.63
C THR A 117 6.70 4.95 12.07
N ASN A 118 7.55 4.79 11.04
CA ASN A 118 8.26 5.87 10.33
C ASN A 118 9.30 6.65 11.16
N GLY A 119 9.94 6.01 12.14
CA GLY A 119 11.13 6.58 12.77
C GLY A 119 10.88 7.59 13.87
N TRP A 120 9.76 7.46 14.59
CA TRP A 120 9.40 8.28 15.74
C TRP A 120 9.15 7.42 16.98
N ILE A 121 9.26 8.02 18.15
CA ILE A 121 8.86 7.45 19.43
C ILE A 121 7.99 8.46 20.20
N TYR A 122 7.11 7.94 21.06
CA TYR A 122 6.53 8.73 22.14
C TYR A 122 7.23 8.41 23.44
N LEU A 123 7.69 9.46 24.09
CA LEU A 123 8.18 9.39 25.44
C LEU A 123 7.15 10.03 26.36
N THR A 124 6.61 9.24 27.30
CA THR A 124 5.80 9.81 28.37
C THR A 124 6.64 10.13 29.58
N TYR A 125 6.31 11.24 30.24
CA TYR A 125 6.95 11.64 31.49
C TYR A 125 5.93 12.33 32.38
N MET A 126 6.16 12.27 33.69
CA MET A 126 5.36 12.97 34.68
C MET A 126 6.14 14.14 35.27
N ARG A 127 5.44 15.25 35.50
CA ARG A 127 5.93 16.46 36.15
C ARG A 127 5.10 16.72 37.41
N SER A 128 5.75 17.07 38.52
CA SER A 128 5.06 17.62 39.68
C SER A 128 4.57 19.04 39.37
N ILE A 129 3.30 19.32 39.65
CA ILE A 129 2.71 20.66 39.48
C ILE A 129 2.35 21.31 40.83
N GLY A 130 2.90 20.78 41.93
CA GLY A 130 2.67 21.26 43.30
C GLY A 130 1.44 20.64 43.98
N ASN A 131 1.33 20.80 45.30
CA ASN A 131 0.17 20.33 46.11
C ASN A 131 -0.19 18.84 45.92
N SER A 132 0.81 17.96 45.81
CA SER A 132 0.62 16.52 45.55
C SER A 132 -0.12 16.22 44.23
N ARG A 133 -0.09 17.16 43.28
CA ARG A 133 -0.63 16.99 41.93
C ARG A 133 0.48 16.74 40.92
N PHE A 134 0.20 15.89 39.95
CA PHE A 134 1.11 15.49 38.89
C PHE A 134 0.44 15.63 37.53
N ALA A 135 1.20 16.11 36.55
CA ALA A 135 0.79 16.21 35.15
C ALA A 135 1.59 15.21 34.31
N GLN A 136 0.92 14.40 33.52
CA GLN A 136 1.57 13.47 32.60
C GLN A 136 1.54 14.03 31.17
N TYR A 137 2.70 14.04 30.52
CA TYR A 137 2.88 14.53 29.17
C TYR A 137 3.33 13.42 28.24
N VAL A 138 3.04 13.58 26.95
CA VAL A 138 3.64 12.81 25.85
C VAL A 138 4.51 13.72 25.00
N PHE A 139 5.68 13.23 24.62
CA PHE A 139 6.65 13.96 23.81
C PHE A 139 7.06 13.17 22.57
N PRO A 140 6.68 13.62 21.36
CA PRO A 140 7.16 13.03 20.11
C PRO A 140 8.64 13.30 19.89
N ILE A 141 9.42 12.25 19.66
CA ILE A 141 10.85 12.34 19.36
C ILE A 141 11.16 11.46 18.15
N ALA A 142 11.78 12.03 17.12
CA ALA A 142 12.27 11.28 15.97
C ALA A 142 13.54 10.49 16.33
N TYR A 143 13.85 9.42 15.59
CA TYR A 143 15.05 8.59 15.83
C TYR A 143 16.37 9.39 15.77
N ASN A 144 16.40 10.44 14.94
CA ASN A 144 17.54 11.35 14.84
C ASN A 144 17.61 12.39 15.99
N GLY A 145 16.69 12.35 16.94
CA GLY A 145 16.60 13.28 18.08
C GLY A 145 15.79 14.55 17.82
N SER A 146 15.20 14.73 16.63
CA SER A 146 14.29 15.86 16.36
C SER A 146 13.05 15.76 17.24
N ARG A 147 12.52 16.91 17.67
CA ARG A 147 11.49 17.00 18.70
C ARG A 147 10.19 17.56 18.11
N GLY A 148 9.07 16.94 18.47
CA GLY A 148 7.74 17.47 18.23
C GLY A 148 7.31 18.45 19.32
N VAL A 149 6.00 18.62 19.46
CA VAL A 149 5.38 19.45 20.51
C VAL A 149 4.90 18.54 21.64
N PRO A 150 5.36 18.72 22.89
CA PRO A 150 4.81 17.98 24.03
C PRO A 150 3.32 18.31 24.25
N MET A 151 2.53 17.30 24.57
CA MET A 151 1.09 17.43 24.85
C MET A 151 0.78 16.95 26.27
N LEU A 152 -0.07 17.68 26.99
CA LEU A 152 -0.61 17.23 28.27
C LEU A 152 -1.62 16.09 28.03
N LEU A 153 -1.35 14.92 28.59
CA LEU A 153 -2.29 13.80 28.56
C LEU A 153 -3.35 13.98 29.64
N ALA A 154 -2.93 14.19 30.90
CA ALA A 154 -3.85 14.42 32.01
C ALA A 154 -3.15 14.86 33.31
N ASP A 155 -3.95 15.38 34.25
CA ASP A 155 -3.55 15.85 35.58
C ASP A 155 -4.19 14.99 36.68
N PHE A 156 -3.44 14.70 37.75
CA PHE A 156 -3.85 13.76 38.79
C PHE A 156 -3.36 14.14 40.18
N ASN A 157 -3.97 13.53 41.20
CA ASN A 157 -3.62 13.72 42.62
C ASN A 157 -2.90 12.49 43.21
N ASP A 158 -2.34 11.63 42.36
CA ASP A 158 -1.62 10.43 42.74
C ASP A 158 -0.37 10.25 41.86
N THR A 159 0.54 9.38 42.32
CA THR A 159 1.79 9.05 41.62
C THR A 159 1.66 7.88 40.65
N LEU A 160 0.45 7.34 40.44
CA LEU A 160 0.23 6.23 39.51
C LEU A 160 0.30 6.77 38.07
N PRO A 161 1.25 6.34 37.23
CA PRO A 161 1.30 6.77 35.84
C PRO A 161 0.19 6.10 35.03
N GLY A 162 -0.28 6.78 33.99
CA GLY A 162 -0.95 6.12 32.88
C GLY A 162 0.05 5.52 31.89
N HIS A 163 -0.44 4.64 31.03
CA HIS A 163 0.34 3.89 30.05
C HIS A 163 -0.16 4.12 28.63
N ILE A 164 0.72 3.90 27.64
CA ILE A 164 0.35 3.99 26.22
C ILE A 164 0.21 2.60 25.61
N PHE A 165 -0.90 2.38 24.92
CA PHE A 165 -1.18 1.18 24.15
C PHE A 165 -1.28 1.55 22.67
N LYS A 166 -0.42 0.97 21.82
CA LYS A 166 -0.42 1.28 20.38
C LYS A 166 -1.44 0.44 19.64
N SER A 167 -2.19 1.03 18.71
CA SER A 167 -3.05 0.23 17.84
C SER A 167 -2.24 -0.71 16.94
N MET A 168 -2.83 -1.88 16.60
CA MET A 168 -2.28 -2.74 15.55
C MET A 168 -2.39 -2.14 14.14
N VAL A 169 -3.24 -1.11 13.99
CA VAL A 169 -3.39 -0.29 12.78
C VAL A 169 -2.73 1.07 13.07
N PRO A 170 -1.53 1.35 12.52
CA PRO A 170 -0.77 2.55 12.88
C PRO A 170 -1.52 3.88 12.70
N GLU A 171 -2.44 3.95 11.73
CA GLU A 171 -3.28 5.11 11.43
C GLU A 171 -4.32 5.38 12.52
N ALA A 172 -4.75 4.35 13.25
CA ALA A 172 -5.68 4.49 14.38
C ALA A 172 -5.01 5.06 15.65
N GLY A 173 -3.68 5.25 15.62
CA GLY A 173 -2.94 5.92 16.69
C GLY A 173 -2.74 5.06 17.93
N PHE A 174 -2.92 5.65 19.11
CA PHE A 174 -2.69 5.00 20.39
C PHE A 174 -3.75 5.37 21.44
N LEU A 175 -3.88 4.53 22.45
CA LEU A 175 -4.71 4.76 23.62
C LEU A 175 -3.81 5.09 24.81
N TYR A 176 -3.96 6.27 25.39
CA TYR A 176 -3.49 6.55 26.74
C TYR A 176 -4.53 6.06 27.73
N ALA A 177 -4.14 5.29 28.75
CA ALA A 177 -5.06 4.87 29.79
C ALA A 177 -4.44 4.85 31.18
N LYS A 178 -5.24 5.19 32.19
CA LYS A 178 -4.81 5.26 33.59
C LYS A 178 -5.93 4.87 34.53
N GLN A 179 -5.61 4.09 35.56
CA GLN A 179 -6.52 3.82 36.68
C GLN A 179 -6.60 5.03 37.63
N VAL A 180 -7.83 5.44 37.97
CA VAL A 180 -8.07 6.53 38.92
C VAL A 180 -8.13 5.97 40.34
N GLY A 181 -7.12 6.26 41.16
CA GLY A 181 -6.97 5.66 42.49
C GLY A 181 -6.70 4.15 42.43
N ALA A 182 -6.52 3.52 43.60
CA ALA A 182 -6.04 2.12 43.66
C ALA A 182 -7.06 1.06 43.18
N ASN A 183 -8.36 1.35 43.22
CA ASN A 183 -9.43 0.40 42.85
C ASN A 183 -10.51 1.03 41.96
N GLY A 184 -10.30 2.26 41.50
CA GLY A 184 -11.28 2.99 40.71
C GLY A 184 -11.25 2.62 39.22
N PRO A 185 -12.10 3.27 38.41
CA PRO A 185 -12.22 3.01 36.98
C PRO A 185 -10.96 3.44 36.22
N VAL A 186 -10.83 2.96 34.98
CA VAL A 186 -9.72 3.33 34.09
C VAL A 186 -10.20 4.40 33.13
N ILE A 187 -9.62 5.60 33.22
CA ILE A 187 -9.85 6.64 32.22
C ILE A 187 -8.96 6.38 31.00
N TRP A 188 -9.42 6.80 29.83
CA TRP A 188 -8.65 6.67 28.61
C TRP A 188 -8.81 7.90 27.71
N LYS A 189 -7.80 8.13 26.88
CA LYS A 189 -7.80 9.09 25.77
C LYS A 189 -7.30 8.39 24.52
N ARG A 190 -8.04 8.50 23.42
CA ARG A 190 -7.58 8.04 22.11
C ARG A 190 -6.87 9.19 21.43
N CYS A 191 -5.65 8.94 20.98
CA CYS A 191 -4.79 9.93 20.40
C CYS A 191 -4.34 9.50 19.01
N THR A 192 -4.40 10.44 18.07
CA THR A 192 -3.85 10.33 16.72
C THR A 192 -2.77 11.39 16.54
N VAL A 193 -2.08 11.36 15.40
CA VAL A 193 -1.01 12.31 15.12
C VAL A 193 -1.07 12.86 13.72
N THR A 194 -0.48 14.04 13.57
CA THR A 194 -0.28 14.68 12.27
C THR A 194 0.54 13.77 11.34
N LYS A 195 0.46 14.00 10.02
CA LYS A 195 1.18 13.18 9.02
C LYS A 195 2.70 13.15 9.25
N ASP A 196 3.28 14.23 9.76
CA ASP A 196 4.69 14.36 10.12
C ASP A 196 5.01 13.87 11.56
N ARG A 197 3.99 13.46 12.31
CA ARG A 197 4.03 12.90 13.67
C ARG A 197 4.63 13.82 14.74
N SER A 198 4.72 15.11 14.45
CA SER A 198 5.27 16.12 15.35
C SER A 198 4.26 16.60 16.40
N VAL A 199 2.95 16.45 16.14
CA VAL A 199 1.87 16.90 17.02
C VAL A 199 0.95 15.72 17.33
N VAL A 200 0.59 15.62 18.61
CA VAL A 200 -0.40 14.66 19.11
C VAL A 200 -1.74 15.37 19.30
N ASP A 201 -2.80 14.74 18.83
CA ASP A 201 -4.18 15.16 19.03
C ASP A 201 -4.97 14.04 19.68
N CYS A 202 -5.74 14.34 20.73
CA CYS A 202 -6.52 13.35 21.48
C CYS A 202 -7.98 13.78 21.53
N PRO A 203 -8.75 13.58 20.43
CA PRO A 203 -10.11 14.10 20.30
C PRO A 203 -11.14 13.35 21.14
N ASP A 204 -10.87 12.08 21.46
CA ASP A 204 -11.80 11.23 22.21
C ASP A 204 -11.23 10.87 23.58
N ASP A 205 -12.10 10.88 24.59
CA ASP A 205 -11.83 10.39 25.92
C ASP A 205 -13.03 9.60 26.47
N GLY A 206 -12.78 8.85 27.53
CA GLY A 206 -13.83 8.12 28.21
C GLY A 206 -13.31 7.31 29.39
N THR A 207 -14.16 6.39 29.84
CA THR A 207 -13.90 5.58 31.03
C THR A 207 -14.26 4.12 30.74
N PHE A 208 -13.36 3.21 31.08
CA PHE A 208 -13.66 1.80 31.26
C PHE A 208 -14.03 1.57 32.73
N ALA A 209 -15.27 1.11 32.94
CA ALA A 209 -15.79 0.79 34.26
C ALA A 209 -16.26 -0.67 34.30
N PRO A 210 -16.02 -1.37 35.42
CA PRO A 210 -16.49 -2.74 35.60
C PRO A 210 -18.00 -2.76 35.86
N LYS A 211 -18.57 -3.96 35.80
CA LYS A 211 -19.99 -4.19 36.06
C LYS A 211 -20.35 -3.84 37.52
N ASP A 212 -21.53 -3.24 37.69
CA ASP A 212 -22.15 -2.95 39.01
C ASP A 212 -21.23 -2.27 40.04
N GLY A 213 -20.23 -1.50 39.58
CA GLY A 213 -19.30 -0.79 40.46
C GLY A 213 -18.29 -1.68 41.19
N ALA A 214 -18.01 -2.89 40.67
CA ALA A 214 -17.03 -3.80 41.26
C ALA A 214 -15.64 -3.15 41.41
N GLN A 215 -14.86 -3.60 42.40
CA GLN A 215 -13.52 -3.04 42.63
C GLN A 215 -12.52 -3.66 41.64
N ILE A 216 -11.82 -2.83 40.88
CA ILE A 216 -10.74 -3.29 40.00
C ILE A 216 -9.52 -3.62 40.84
N ARG A 217 -9.10 -4.89 40.84
CA ARG A 217 -7.88 -5.36 41.52
C ARG A 217 -6.67 -5.37 40.61
N ASN A 218 -6.89 -5.58 39.32
CA ASN A 218 -5.88 -5.53 38.28
C ASN A 218 -6.57 -5.26 36.93
N PHE A 219 -5.86 -4.66 35.97
CA PHE A 219 -6.37 -4.48 34.62
C PHE A 219 -5.26 -4.64 33.59
N GLY A 220 -5.65 -4.97 32.36
CA GLY A 220 -4.79 -5.01 31.20
C GLY A 220 -5.50 -4.42 30.00
N ILE A 221 -4.74 -3.78 29.11
CA ILE A 221 -5.26 -3.28 27.84
C ILE A 221 -4.41 -3.85 26.72
N PHE A 222 -5.06 -4.28 25.66
CA PHE A 222 -4.40 -4.76 24.45
C PHE A 222 -5.13 -4.28 23.20
N SER A 223 -4.44 -4.33 22.08
CA SER A 223 -4.97 -3.86 20.80
C SER A 223 -5.64 -5.01 20.05
N THR A 224 -6.81 -4.71 19.48
CA THR A 224 -7.54 -5.66 18.64
C THR A 224 -6.98 -5.67 17.22
N VAL A 225 -7.20 -6.76 16.49
CA VAL A 225 -6.73 -6.90 15.09
C VAL A 225 -7.34 -5.81 14.20
N GLY A 226 -8.60 -5.46 14.43
CA GLY A 226 -9.32 -4.41 13.70
C GLY A 226 -8.89 -2.97 14.02
N GLY A 227 -7.89 -2.76 14.89
CA GLY A 227 -7.34 -1.43 15.19
C GLY A 227 -7.96 -0.70 16.38
N GLY A 228 -8.99 -1.29 17.02
CA GLY A 228 -9.51 -0.85 18.31
C GLY A 228 -8.69 -1.37 19.49
N PHE A 229 -9.21 -1.18 20.71
CA PHE A 229 -8.60 -1.62 21.96
C PHE A 229 -9.56 -2.48 22.78
N SER A 230 -9.01 -3.31 23.65
CA SER A 230 -9.80 -4.03 24.64
C SER A 230 -9.19 -3.84 26.01
N CYS A 231 -10.06 -3.68 27.01
CA CYS A 231 -9.68 -3.60 28.41
C CYS A 231 -10.25 -4.81 29.15
N VAL A 232 -9.37 -5.48 29.90
CA VAL A 232 -9.68 -6.64 30.73
C VAL A 232 -9.47 -6.26 32.18
N PHE A 233 -10.48 -6.53 33.02
CA PHE A 233 -10.44 -6.29 34.44
C PHE A 233 -10.43 -7.60 35.21
N ALA A 234 -9.60 -7.68 36.25
CA ALA A 234 -9.81 -8.60 37.35
C ALA A 234 -10.56 -7.87 38.45
N THR A 235 -11.83 -8.20 38.65
CA THR A 235 -12.75 -7.51 39.56
C THR A 235 -13.06 -8.35 40.78
N GLN A 236 -13.40 -7.66 41.87
CA GLN A 236 -13.92 -8.27 43.08
C GLN A 236 -15.24 -7.59 43.44
N THR A 237 -16.31 -8.38 43.55
CA THR A 237 -17.61 -7.88 44.01
C THR A 237 -17.54 -7.54 45.51
N PRO A 238 -17.97 -6.35 45.95
CA PRO A 238 -18.07 -6.02 47.36
C PRO A 238 -19.06 -6.96 48.07
N ASN A 239 -18.63 -7.61 49.16
CA ASN A 239 -19.56 -8.36 50.02
C ASN A 239 -20.38 -7.35 50.85
N GLU A 240 -21.57 -6.97 50.40
CA GLU A 240 -22.52 -6.26 51.26
C GLU A 240 -23.46 -7.25 51.95
N TYR A 241 -23.32 -7.42 53.27
CA TYR A 241 -24.45 -7.60 54.18
C TYR A 241 -24.04 -7.18 55.60
N GLY A 242 -24.93 -6.43 56.27
CA GLY A 242 -24.64 -5.63 57.47
C GLY A 242 -23.76 -6.27 58.56
N ALA A 243 -22.79 -5.48 59.03
CA ALA A 243 -22.13 -5.53 60.34
C ALA A 243 -21.52 -6.86 60.85
N LYS A 244 -21.32 -7.89 60.02
CA LYS A 244 -20.43 -9.02 60.35
C LYS A 244 -19.60 -9.45 59.14
N ILE A 245 -18.28 -9.26 59.22
CA ILE A 245 -17.32 -9.82 58.29
C ILE A 245 -17.34 -11.35 58.46
N VAL A 246 -18.06 -12.04 57.58
CA VAL A 246 -17.90 -13.48 57.40
C VAL A 246 -16.77 -13.67 56.40
N ASN A 247 -15.67 -14.29 56.84
CA ASN A 247 -14.45 -14.57 56.06
C ASN A 247 -14.64 -15.58 54.90
N ASN A 248 -15.80 -15.61 54.24
CA ASN A 248 -16.04 -16.51 53.11
C ASN A 248 -16.48 -15.74 51.85
N LYS A 249 -15.54 -15.69 50.88
CA LYS A 249 -15.76 -15.74 49.43
C LYS A 249 -16.26 -14.47 48.75
N ALA A 250 -15.46 -13.41 48.75
CA ALA A 250 -15.55 -12.44 47.65
C ALA A 250 -15.13 -13.16 46.35
N GLN A 251 -16.04 -13.27 45.38
CA GLN A 251 -15.81 -13.95 44.11
C GLN A 251 -15.02 -13.04 43.18
N LEU A 252 -13.92 -13.55 42.62
CA LEU A 252 -13.10 -12.82 41.67
C LEU A 252 -13.57 -13.15 40.24
N GLU A 253 -13.80 -12.11 39.45
CA GLU A 253 -14.24 -12.22 38.06
C GLU A 253 -13.22 -11.60 37.11
N LEU A 254 -13.22 -12.09 35.88
CA LEU A 254 -12.53 -11.45 34.76
C LEU A 254 -13.58 -10.90 33.81
N GLU A 255 -13.55 -9.59 33.62
CA GLU A 255 -14.48 -8.86 32.75
C GLU A 255 -13.73 -8.26 31.57
N ILE A 256 -14.40 -8.11 30.43
CA ILE A 256 -13.82 -7.52 29.23
C ILE A 256 -14.74 -6.47 28.61
N LEU A 257 -14.13 -5.42 28.08
CA LEU A 257 -14.76 -4.39 27.26
C LEU A 257 -13.96 -4.22 25.96
N PHE A 258 -14.65 -3.87 24.89
CA PHE A 258 -14.05 -3.50 23.61
C PHE A 258 -14.31 -2.02 23.34
N LEU A 259 -13.33 -1.37 22.73
CA LEU A 259 -13.38 -0.02 22.23
C LEU A 259 -13.04 -0.09 20.74
N ASP A 260 -14.07 -0.16 19.91
CA ASP A 260 -13.92 -0.19 18.45
C ASP A 260 -13.19 1.06 17.94
N PRO A 261 -12.43 0.95 16.84
CA PRO A 261 -11.63 2.05 16.30
C PRO A 261 -12.47 3.30 15.99
N ASP A 262 -13.69 3.09 15.47
CA ASP A 262 -14.60 4.17 15.06
C ASP A 262 -15.64 4.53 16.14
N ALA A 263 -15.60 3.87 17.31
CA ALA A 263 -16.55 4.13 18.38
C ALA A 263 -15.98 5.10 19.42
N ASN A 264 -16.83 6.01 19.91
CA ASN A 264 -16.47 6.97 20.96
C ASN A 264 -16.80 6.45 22.37
N LYS A 265 -17.34 5.23 22.48
CA LYS A 265 -17.71 4.60 23.74
C LYS A 265 -17.36 3.12 23.69
N ALA A 266 -16.87 2.62 24.82
CA ALA A 266 -16.63 1.20 25.01
C ALA A 266 -17.94 0.40 25.07
N THR A 267 -17.88 -0.88 24.74
CA THR A 267 -18.97 -1.84 24.96
C THR A 267 -19.26 -2.02 26.44
N LYS A 268 -20.40 -2.63 26.78
CA LYS A 268 -20.69 -3.01 28.17
C LYS A 268 -19.72 -4.12 28.63
N PRO A 269 -19.31 -4.12 29.92
CA PRO A 269 -18.48 -5.18 30.49
C PRO A 269 -19.18 -6.54 30.39
N THR A 270 -18.42 -7.54 29.95
CA THR A 270 -18.86 -8.94 29.86
C THR A 270 -17.92 -9.82 30.68
N THR A 271 -18.46 -10.64 31.59
CA THR A 271 -17.65 -11.61 32.34
C THR A 271 -17.20 -12.76 31.43
N ILE A 272 -15.88 -12.98 31.33
CA ILE A 272 -15.26 -14.05 30.54
C ILE A 272 -14.67 -15.17 31.41
N TYR A 273 -14.47 -14.93 32.71
CA TYR A 273 -14.05 -15.96 33.65
C TYR A 273 -14.57 -15.64 35.05
N THR A 274 -14.98 -16.68 35.77
CA THR A 274 -15.42 -16.58 37.16
C THR A 274 -14.59 -17.54 38.00
N GLY A 275 -13.85 -17.01 38.96
CA GLY A 275 -12.98 -17.79 39.83
C GLY A 275 -13.76 -18.67 40.80
N PRO A 276 -13.29 -19.90 41.10
CA PRO A 276 -13.84 -20.70 42.19
C PRO A 276 -13.68 -19.97 43.54
N PRO A 277 -14.50 -20.30 44.53
CA PRO A 277 -14.41 -19.65 45.83
C PRO A 277 -13.09 -19.97 46.56
N GLY A 278 -12.48 -18.97 47.19
CA GLY A 278 -11.23 -19.13 47.97
C GLY A 278 -9.94 -18.76 47.24
N ILE A 279 -10.03 -18.08 46.09
CA ILE A 279 -8.89 -17.41 45.46
C ILE A 279 -8.59 -16.10 46.19
N ASP A 280 -7.32 -15.86 46.51
CA ASP A 280 -6.88 -14.64 47.20
C ASP A 280 -6.59 -13.49 46.23
N LYS A 281 -6.00 -13.81 45.07
CA LYS A 281 -5.55 -12.81 44.09
C LYS A 281 -5.56 -13.38 42.67
N ILE A 282 -6.06 -12.58 41.73
CA ILE A 282 -5.83 -12.77 40.28
C ILE A 282 -4.87 -11.68 39.82
N THR A 283 -3.75 -12.08 39.23
CA THR A 283 -2.81 -11.17 38.55
C THR A 283 -2.92 -11.41 37.05
N LEU A 284 -3.27 -10.37 36.30
CA LEU A 284 -3.18 -10.38 34.84
C LEU A 284 -1.70 -10.41 34.46
N GLY A 285 -1.28 -11.47 33.77
CA GLY A 285 0.07 -11.59 33.24
C GLY A 285 0.21 -10.77 31.97
N ASP A 286 -0.55 -11.14 30.94
CA ASP A 286 -0.69 -10.40 29.68
C ASP A 286 -1.94 -10.89 28.94
N CYS A 287 -2.45 -10.05 28.04
CA CYS A 287 -3.59 -10.35 27.17
C CYS A 287 -3.30 -9.88 25.74
N GLY A 288 -3.81 -10.60 24.74
CA GLY A 288 -3.62 -10.20 23.36
C GLY A 288 -4.15 -11.23 22.38
N LEU A 289 -3.69 -11.13 21.13
CA LEU A 289 -4.01 -12.09 20.08
C LEU A 289 -3.54 -13.49 20.47
N SER A 290 -4.39 -14.50 20.24
CA SER A 290 -3.98 -15.90 20.41
C SER A 290 -2.90 -16.27 19.39
N TYR A 291 -1.97 -17.17 19.76
CA TYR A 291 -0.83 -17.51 18.90
C TYR A 291 -1.22 -18.31 17.65
N ASP A 292 -2.36 -18.98 17.68
CA ASP A 292 -2.99 -19.63 16.52
C ASP A 292 -3.73 -18.63 15.61
N GLY A 293 -3.71 -17.34 15.98
CA GLY A 293 -4.34 -16.24 15.24
C GLY A 293 -5.87 -16.25 15.32
N TYR A 294 -6.45 -17.09 16.19
CA TYR A 294 -7.89 -17.27 16.33
C TYR A 294 -8.40 -16.67 17.65
N GLY A 295 -8.98 -15.47 17.59
CA GLY A 295 -9.46 -14.76 18.78
C GLY A 295 -8.33 -14.29 19.70
N TYR A 296 -8.65 -14.14 20.98
CA TYR A 296 -7.79 -13.51 21.97
C TYR A 296 -7.56 -14.43 23.17
N THR A 297 -6.43 -14.23 23.83
CA THR A 297 -6.02 -14.98 25.02
C THR A 297 -5.60 -14.04 26.13
N CYS A 298 -5.98 -14.39 27.36
CA CYS A 298 -5.46 -13.79 28.58
C CYS A 298 -4.78 -14.85 29.44
N LEU A 299 -3.58 -14.54 29.94
CA LEU A 299 -2.84 -15.37 30.88
C LEU A 299 -2.97 -14.81 32.28
N LEU A 300 -3.41 -15.64 33.21
CA LEU A 300 -3.72 -15.26 34.58
C LEU A 300 -2.85 -16.05 35.54
N LEU A 301 -2.29 -15.36 36.53
CA LEU A 301 -1.69 -15.94 37.72
C LEU A 301 -2.71 -15.89 38.86
N VAL A 302 -3.23 -17.05 39.23
CA VAL A 302 -4.23 -17.21 40.27
C VAL A 302 -3.55 -17.72 41.53
N SER A 303 -3.61 -16.95 42.62
CA SER A 303 -3.01 -17.31 43.91
C SER A 303 -4.05 -17.83 44.91
N THR A 304 -3.73 -18.95 45.55
CA THR A 304 -4.45 -19.52 46.71
C THR A 304 -3.44 -19.80 47.82
N GLY A 305 -3.33 -18.90 48.78
CA GLY A 305 -2.29 -18.88 49.80
C GLY A 305 -0.89 -18.73 49.19
N ARG A 306 -0.03 -19.72 49.39
CA ARG A 306 1.34 -19.75 48.81
C ARG A 306 1.41 -20.39 47.41
N ASN A 307 0.33 -21.03 46.96
CA ASN A 307 0.32 -21.70 45.66
C ASN A 307 -0.15 -20.74 44.58
N GLN A 308 0.54 -20.70 43.45
CA GLN A 308 0.08 -19.98 42.26
C GLN A 308 -0.16 -20.96 41.12
N LYS A 309 -1.23 -20.72 40.37
CA LYS A 309 -1.59 -21.46 39.17
C LYS A 309 -1.63 -20.54 37.97
N LEU A 310 -1.15 -21.03 36.84
CA LEU A 310 -1.29 -20.37 35.55
C LEU A 310 -2.56 -20.86 34.87
N LEU A 311 -3.41 -19.91 34.46
CA LEU A 311 -4.63 -20.15 33.73
C LEU A 311 -4.59 -19.36 32.41
N GLN A 312 -5.02 -19.99 31.32
CA GLN A 312 -5.32 -19.30 30.06
C GLN A 312 -6.84 -19.20 29.89
N VAL A 313 -7.29 -18.04 29.44
CA VAL A 313 -8.68 -17.78 29.06
C VAL A 313 -8.68 -17.34 27.59
N ILE A 314 -9.36 -18.09 26.72
CA ILE A 314 -9.50 -17.78 25.29
C ILE A 314 -10.92 -17.25 25.03
N PHE A 315 -11.05 -16.22 24.21
CA PHE A 315 -12.33 -15.57 23.90
C PHE A 315 -12.31 -14.87 22.52
N HIS A 316 -13.50 -14.51 22.04
CA HIS A 316 -13.73 -13.84 20.75
C HIS A 316 -14.35 -12.45 20.97
N SER A 317 -14.13 -11.51 20.04
CA SER A 317 -14.70 -10.16 20.11
C SER A 317 -16.16 -10.09 19.68
N THR A 318 -16.56 -10.92 18.71
CA THR A 318 -17.89 -10.95 18.08
C THR A 318 -18.93 -11.78 18.83
N ARG A 319 -18.49 -12.77 19.61
CA ARG A 319 -19.32 -13.57 20.51
C ARG A 319 -18.89 -13.32 21.95
N PRO A 320 -19.54 -12.38 22.67
CA PRO A 320 -19.35 -12.21 24.11
C PRO A 320 -19.90 -13.44 24.87
N GLY A 321 -19.13 -14.52 24.80
CA GLY A 321 -19.36 -15.82 25.39
C GLY A 321 -18.10 -16.63 25.17
N ALA A 322 -17.25 -16.74 26.19
CA ALA A 322 -16.01 -17.49 26.10
C ALA A 322 -16.32 -19.00 25.98
N SER A 323 -15.64 -19.69 25.07
CA SER A 323 -15.48 -21.14 25.25
C SER A 323 -14.49 -21.30 26.41
N ASN A 324 -14.98 -21.75 27.56
CA ASN A 324 -14.14 -22.06 28.70
C ASN A 324 -13.42 -23.38 28.44
N ALA A 325 -12.42 -23.36 27.55
CA ALA A 325 -11.42 -24.41 27.53
C ALA A 325 -10.36 -24.03 28.58
N PRO A 326 -10.30 -24.69 29.75
CA PRO A 326 -9.11 -24.56 30.57
C PRO A 326 -7.93 -24.93 29.67
N LEU A 327 -6.87 -24.11 29.66
CA LEU A 327 -5.59 -24.65 29.24
C LEU A 327 -5.42 -25.95 30.03
N LYS A 328 -5.16 -27.07 29.35
CA LYS A 328 -4.74 -28.29 30.04
C LYS A 328 -3.35 -28.00 30.62
N THR A 329 -3.26 -27.16 31.65
CA THR A 329 -2.03 -26.95 32.38
C THR A 329 -1.77 -28.22 33.16
N ALA A 330 -0.91 -29.07 32.59
CA ALA A 330 -0.20 -30.09 33.33
C ALA A 330 0.86 -29.43 34.23
N SER A 331 0.47 -28.60 35.20
CA SER A 331 1.44 -28.07 36.16
C SER A 331 0.81 -27.61 37.47
N LYS A 332 1.07 -28.44 38.49
CA LYS A 332 1.09 -28.12 39.92
C LYS A 332 2.04 -26.94 40.16
N ASP A 333 1.55 -25.92 40.84
CA ASP A 333 2.32 -24.98 41.67
C ASP A 333 3.53 -24.30 40.98
N ILE A 334 3.27 -23.20 40.25
CA ILE A 334 4.33 -22.29 39.82
C ILE A 334 4.63 -21.36 40.99
N VAL A 335 5.86 -21.33 41.49
CA VAL A 335 6.26 -20.46 42.61
C VAL A 335 7.19 -19.34 42.12
N GLY A 336 6.83 -18.09 42.42
CA GLY A 336 7.72 -16.94 42.27
C GLY A 336 7.79 -16.35 40.86
N VAL A 337 6.76 -16.55 40.03
CA VAL A 337 6.64 -15.88 38.72
C VAL A 337 5.97 -14.53 38.91
N ASP A 338 6.61 -13.47 38.40
CA ASP A 338 6.12 -12.09 38.54
C ASP A 338 5.37 -11.61 37.29
N LYS A 339 5.86 -11.98 36.10
CA LYS A 339 5.28 -11.56 34.82
C LYS A 339 5.30 -12.72 33.83
N ILE A 340 4.28 -12.75 32.98
CA ILE A 340 4.13 -13.76 31.92
C ILE A 340 3.95 -13.01 30.61
N ARG A 341 4.55 -13.49 29.52
CA ARG A 341 4.34 -12.94 28.19
C ARG A 341 4.01 -14.04 27.18
N PRO A 342 2.93 -13.91 26.40
CA PRO A 342 2.71 -14.78 25.25
C PRO A 342 3.78 -14.52 24.20
N LEU A 343 4.20 -15.60 23.56
CA LEU A 343 5.14 -15.55 22.45
C LEU A 343 4.36 -15.64 21.14
N PHE A 344 4.76 -14.84 20.15
CA PHE A 344 4.00 -14.68 18.91
C PHE A 344 3.86 -15.99 18.14
N ASN A 345 4.94 -16.76 18.05
CA ASN A 345 4.96 -18.06 17.41
C ASN A 345 4.59 -19.20 18.37
N GLY A 346 3.83 -18.92 19.43
CA GLY A 346 3.37 -19.89 20.41
C GLY A 346 4.34 -20.15 21.56
N GLY A 347 3.79 -20.69 22.65
CA GLY A 347 4.44 -20.80 23.95
C GLY A 347 4.35 -19.52 24.78
N TYR A 348 4.88 -19.58 26.00
CA TYR A 348 4.82 -18.48 26.96
C TYR A 348 6.17 -18.31 27.68
N LEU A 349 6.52 -17.05 27.95
CA LEU A 349 7.71 -16.68 28.70
C LEU A 349 7.34 -16.29 30.13
N LEU A 350 7.83 -17.04 31.11
CA LEU A 350 7.70 -16.78 32.53
C LEU A 350 8.93 -15.99 33.01
N LEU A 351 8.73 -14.79 33.56
CA LEU A 351 9.79 -13.93 34.07
C LEU A 351 9.83 -13.99 35.60
N TYR A 352 11.04 -14.19 36.11
CA TYR A 352 11.34 -14.24 37.54
C TYR A 352 12.10 -12.97 37.90
N ASN A 353 11.45 -12.05 38.60
CA ASN A 353 12.06 -10.82 39.05
C ASN A 353 12.40 -10.90 40.53
N PHE A 354 13.19 -9.96 40.99
CA PHE A 354 13.36 -9.70 42.42
C PHE A 354 13.65 -8.22 42.63
N ALA A 355 13.30 -7.73 43.80
CA ALA A 355 13.63 -6.38 44.21
C ALA A 355 15.00 -6.36 44.88
N LYS A 356 15.89 -5.46 44.45
CA LYS A 356 17.16 -5.17 45.11
C LYS A 356 17.37 -3.66 45.17
N ASP A 357 17.59 -3.15 46.38
CA ASP A 357 17.88 -1.72 46.63
C ASP A 357 16.84 -0.70 46.11
N GLY A 358 15.62 -1.18 45.81
CA GLY A 358 14.52 -0.40 45.22
C GLY A 358 14.31 -0.60 43.71
N GLU A 359 15.19 -1.35 43.05
CA GLU A 359 15.09 -1.71 41.62
C GLU A 359 14.52 -3.12 41.45
N ILE A 360 13.69 -3.31 40.42
CA ILE A 360 13.19 -4.62 40.01
C ILE A 360 14.14 -5.15 38.93
N LEU A 361 14.82 -6.26 39.21
CA LEU A 361 15.75 -6.90 38.29
C LEU A 361 15.22 -8.26 37.85
N VAL A 362 15.42 -8.60 36.58
CA VAL A 362 15.12 -9.91 36.03
C VAL A 362 16.24 -10.87 36.41
N LYS A 363 15.92 -11.93 37.15
CA LYS A 363 16.87 -12.97 37.57
C LYS A 363 17.02 -14.08 36.53
N GLY A 364 15.95 -14.36 35.79
CA GLY A 364 15.92 -15.39 34.75
C GLY A 364 14.55 -15.51 34.11
N ALA A 365 14.47 -16.35 33.08
CA ALA A 365 13.23 -16.61 32.37
C ALA A 365 13.06 -18.10 32.07
N LYS A 366 11.81 -18.56 31.98
CA LYS A 366 11.48 -19.92 31.50
C LYS A 366 10.50 -19.86 30.35
N MET A 367 10.76 -20.60 29.29
CA MET A 367 9.81 -20.83 28.22
C MET A 367 9.02 -22.11 28.50
N ILE A 368 7.70 -22.00 28.41
CA ILE A 368 6.77 -23.14 28.40
C ILE A 368 6.09 -23.24 27.03
N ASP A 369 5.75 -24.45 26.61
CA ASP A 369 4.96 -24.68 25.39
C ASP A 369 3.46 -24.36 25.62
N PRO A 370 2.62 -24.35 24.56
CA PRO A 370 1.18 -24.16 24.70
C PRO A 370 0.48 -25.16 25.64
N GLU A 371 1.05 -26.35 25.85
CA GLU A 371 0.56 -27.37 26.77
C GLU A 371 1.03 -27.15 28.23
N GLY A 372 1.88 -26.15 28.48
CA GLY A 372 2.37 -25.77 29.80
C GLY A 372 3.60 -26.54 30.28
N LYS A 373 4.24 -27.35 29.43
CA LYS A 373 5.49 -28.05 29.73
C LYS A 373 6.66 -27.08 29.59
N THR A 374 7.61 -27.13 30.52
CA THR A 374 8.85 -26.35 30.42
C THR A 374 9.74 -26.90 29.31
N ILE A 375 10.16 -26.00 28.41
CA ILE A 375 10.97 -26.32 27.24
C ILE A 375 12.39 -25.82 27.44
N GLN A 376 12.52 -24.56 27.85
CA GLN A 376 13.82 -23.91 27.96
C GLN A 376 13.88 -23.05 29.22
N THR A 377 15.03 -23.04 29.89
CA THR A 377 15.31 -22.12 31.00
C THR A 377 16.48 -21.23 30.62
N ILE A 378 16.25 -19.92 30.61
CA ILE A 378 17.27 -18.91 30.36
C ILE A 378 17.81 -18.45 31.71
N SER A 379 19.05 -18.85 31.97
CA SER A 379 19.78 -18.44 33.18
C SER A 379 20.64 -17.23 32.86
N LEU A 380 20.37 -16.09 33.50
CA LEU A 380 21.16 -14.89 33.34
C LEU A 380 22.38 -14.95 34.26
N VAL A 381 23.57 -14.64 33.72
CA VAL A 381 24.83 -14.63 34.49
C VAL A 381 24.78 -13.60 35.62
N LYS A 382 24.23 -12.43 35.32
CA LYS A 382 23.91 -11.37 36.29
C LYS A 382 22.45 -10.94 36.11
N PRO A 383 21.73 -10.60 37.18
CA PRO A 383 20.44 -9.93 37.06
C PRO A 383 20.50 -8.70 36.18
N VAL A 384 19.54 -8.57 35.27
CA VAL A 384 19.46 -7.46 34.32
C VAL A 384 18.25 -6.58 34.62
N PRO A 385 18.32 -5.26 34.39
CA PRO A 385 17.20 -4.38 34.65
C PRO A 385 16.06 -4.56 33.64
N MET A 386 16.31 -5.19 32.49
CA MET A 386 15.28 -5.39 31.48
C MET A 386 15.53 -6.59 30.57
N LEU A 387 14.45 -7.34 30.33
CA LEU A 387 14.34 -8.41 29.35
C LEU A 387 13.00 -8.27 28.63
N ASN A 388 13.03 -8.25 27.31
CA ASN A 388 11.88 -8.10 26.43
C ASN A 388 11.90 -9.16 25.33
N VAL A 389 10.80 -9.24 24.58
CA VAL A 389 10.63 -10.10 23.41
C VAL A 389 10.49 -9.19 22.19
N TYR A 390 11.16 -9.53 21.10
CA TYR A 390 10.95 -8.85 19.82
C TYR A 390 9.53 -9.10 19.31
N PRO A 391 8.85 -8.08 18.77
CA PRO A 391 7.52 -8.25 18.18
C PRO A 391 7.51 -9.23 17.00
N ARG A 392 6.46 -10.04 16.89
CA ARG A 392 6.21 -10.98 15.77
C ARG A 392 7.31 -11.99 15.45
N ASN A 393 8.17 -12.30 16.42
CA ASN A 393 9.03 -13.47 16.41
C ASN A 393 9.19 -13.98 17.86
N ASN A 394 9.80 -15.15 18.02
CA ASN A 394 10.05 -15.73 19.35
C ASN A 394 11.48 -15.41 19.81
N THR A 395 11.97 -14.18 19.65
CA THR A 395 13.34 -13.81 20.06
C THR A 395 13.28 -12.94 21.32
N ILE A 396 13.92 -13.39 22.40
CA ILE A 396 14.12 -12.54 23.57
C ILE A 396 15.37 -11.69 23.40
N TRP A 397 15.40 -10.55 24.07
CA TRP A 397 16.60 -9.74 24.21
C TRP A 397 16.65 -9.07 25.58
N TYR A 398 17.86 -8.82 26.05
CA TYR A 398 18.08 -8.15 27.33
C TYR A 398 19.29 -7.23 27.26
N TRP A 399 19.28 -6.22 28.12
CA TRP A 399 20.32 -5.22 28.20
C TRP A 399 21.33 -5.57 29.30
N GLU A 400 22.58 -5.65 28.91
CA GLU A 400 23.72 -5.75 29.83
C GLU A 400 24.50 -4.44 29.79
N ASN A 401 24.92 -3.97 30.95
CA ASN A 401 25.77 -2.78 31.06
C ASN A 401 27.05 -3.11 31.81
N ASP A 402 28.12 -2.49 31.36
CA ASP A 402 29.42 -2.40 32.02
C ASP A 402 29.77 -0.90 32.16
N SER A 403 30.85 -0.55 32.87
CA SER A 403 31.11 0.85 33.28
C SER A 403 31.23 1.86 32.12
N THR A 404 31.65 1.41 30.93
CA THR A 404 31.90 2.25 29.74
C THR A 404 31.24 1.75 28.45
N SER A 405 30.52 0.63 28.51
CA SER A 405 29.92 0.00 27.34
C SER A 405 28.67 -0.75 27.74
N TRP A 406 27.70 -0.83 26.84
CA TRP A 406 26.54 -1.69 27.02
C TRP A 406 26.42 -2.69 25.90
N SER A 407 25.68 -3.76 26.14
CA SER A 407 25.39 -4.80 25.17
C SER A 407 23.90 -5.12 25.13
N ILE A 408 23.39 -5.43 23.95
CA ILE A 408 22.11 -6.10 23.77
C ILE A 408 22.43 -7.55 23.42
N VAL A 409 21.99 -8.47 24.28
CA VAL A 409 22.09 -9.90 24.03
C VAL A 409 20.72 -10.39 23.61
N SER A 410 20.67 -11.16 22.52
CA SER A 410 19.45 -11.71 21.96
C SER A 410 19.55 -13.22 21.79
N HIS A 411 18.43 -13.89 22.05
CA HIS A 411 18.33 -15.34 22.04
C HIS A 411 17.03 -15.78 21.37
N ASN A 412 17.14 -16.62 20.36
CA ASN A 412 15.98 -17.15 19.63
C ASN A 412 15.35 -18.30 20.42
N LEU A 413 14.04 -18.27 20.58
CA LEU A 413 13.25 -19.34 21.19
C LEU A 413 12.54 -20.19 20.12
N PRO A 414 12.20 -21.44 20.44
CA PRO A 414 11.42 -22.33 19.58
C PRO A 414 10.14 -21.72 18.98
N ASN A 415 9.79 -22.16 17.78
CA ASN A 415 8.56 -21.79 17.07
C ASN A 415 7.56 -22.96 17.12
N TYR A 416 6.33 -22.70 17.58
CA TYR A 416 5.22 -23.65 17.67
C TYR A 416 4.09 -23.39 16.67
N THR A 417 4.13 -22.27 15.94
CA THR A 417 3.16 -22.03 14.87
C THR A 417 3.39 -23.03 13.73
N LYS A 418 2.37 -23.85 13.47
CA LYS A 418 2.40 -24.86 12.39
C LYS A 418 2.47 -24.22 10.99
N TYR A 419 1.89 -23.04 10.86
CA TYR A 419 1.78 -22.26 9.62
C TYR A 419 2.14 -20.80 9.90
N GLY A 420 2.35 -20.00 8.86
CA GLY A 420 2.31 -18.53 9.01
C GLY A 420 3.53 -17.84 9.60
N GLY A 421 4.45 -18.56 10.23
CA GLY A 421 5.66 -17.98 10.83
C GLY A 421 6.48 -17.12 9.86
N THR A 422 6.62 -17.57 8.61
CA THR A 422 7.35 -16.82 7.55
C THR A 422 6.61 -15.56 7.10
N TYR A 423 5.28 -15.58 7.11
CA TYR A 423 4.42 -14.46 6.71
C TYR A 423 4.11 -13.50 7.88
N GLN A 424 4.53 -13.86 9.10
CA GLN A 424 4.13 -13.19 10.34
C GLN A 424 2.60 -13.07 10.51
N SER A 425 1.86 -14.08 10.04
CA SER A 425 0.41 -14.22 10.20
C SER A 425 0.08 -15.71 10.42
N PRO A 426 -0.29 -16.13 11.64
CA PRO A 426 -0.43 -17.55 12.00
C PRO A 426 -1.42 -18.36 11.13
N ASN A 427 -2.40 -17.68 10.53
CA ASN A 427 -3.42 -18.34 9.72
C ASN A 427 -3.04 -18.52 8.26
N VAL A 428 -1.92 -17.98 7.80
CA VAL A 428 -1.47 -18.09 6.40
C VAL A 428 -0.65 -19.36 6.21
N ILE A 429 -1.15 -20.29 5.40
CA ILE A 429 -0.41 -21.50 5.01
C ILE A 429 0.64 -21.14 3.96
N THR A 430 0.21 -20.53 2.87
CA THR A 430 1.07 -20.23 1.73
C THR A 430 0.47 -19.14 0.85
N THR A 431 1.29 -18.56 0.00
CA THR A 431 0.89 -17.60 -1.02
C THR A 431 1.39 -18.02 -2.39
N THR A 432 0.71 -17.54 -3.43
CA THR A 432 1.20 -17.60 -4.80
C THR A 432 1.20 -16.17 -5.35
N PRO A 433 2.36 -15.56 -5.64
CA PRO A 433 3.70 -16.12 -5.62
C PRO A 433 4.21 -16.43 -4.21
N LEU A 434 5.19 -17.34 -4.12
CA LEU A 434 5.89 -17.60 -2.86
C LEU A 434 6.83 -16.44 -2.53
N ILE A 435 7.18 -16.28 -1.25
CA ILE A 435 8.23 -15.34 -0.82
C ILE A 435 9.54 -15.66 -1.53
N ASP A 436 10.24 -14.61 -1.97
CA ASP A 436 11.52 -14.65 -2.69
C ASP A 436 11.51 -15.43 -4.01
N SER A 437 10.31 -15.74 -4.54
CA SER A 437 10.16 -16.37 -5.85
C SER A 437 10.38 -15.40 -7.02
N GLU A 438 10.67 -15.95 -8.19
CA GLU A 438 10.68 -15.23 -9.46
C GLU A 438 9.36 -15.42 -10.20
N ILE A 439 8.78 -14.35 -10.74
CA ILE A 439 7.52 -14.36 -11.49
C ILE A 439 7.63 -13.71 -12.86
N ALA A 440 6.76 -14.11 -13.78
CA ALA A 440 6.61 -13.37 -15.05
C ALA A 440 6.02 -11.97 -14.81
N THR A 441 6.38 -11.02 -15.68
CA THR A 441 5.70 -9.72 -15.73
C THR A 441 4.25 -9.91 -16.18
N ARG A 442 3.38 -8.92 -15.85
CA ARG A 442 1.95 -8.89 -16.18
C ARG A 442 1.15 -10.09 -15.65
N ARG A 443 1.62 -10.75 -14.58
CA ARG A 443 0.87 -11.82 -13.91
C ARG A 443 -0.51 -11.29 -13.46
N PRO A 444 -1.61 -11.99 -13.80
CA PRO A 444 -2.96 -11.45 -13.61
C PRO A 444 -3.52 -11.66 -12.20
N THR A 445 -2.96 -12.57 -11.40
CA THR A 445 -3.52 -12.92 -10.09
C THR A 445 -2.43 -13.23 -9.06
N ILE A 446 -2.79 -13.02 -7.79
CA ILE A 446 -2.07 -13.51 -6.63
C ILE A 446 -3.04 -14.23 -5.70
N ASP A 447 -2.57 -15.26 -4.99
CA ASP A 447 -3.39 -16.10 -4.14
C ASP A 447 -2.83 -16.13 -2.72
N ILE A 448 -3.72 -16.21 -1.74
CA ILE A 448 -3.38 -16.50 -0.34
C ILE A 448 -4.26 -17.66 0.15
N THR A 449 -3.63 -18.63 0.81
CA THR A 449 -4.32 -19.80 1.38
C THR A 449 -4.23 -19.78 2.89
N TYR A 450 -5.38 -19.86 3.54
CA TYR A 450 -5.54 -19.85 4.98
C TYR A 450 -5.74 -21.27 5.55
N ASN A 451 -5.42 -21.45 6.83
CA ASN A 451 -5.64 -22.69 7.57
C ASN A 451 -7.06 -22.84 8.14
N ILE A 452 -7.88 -21.81 7.99
CA ILE A 452 -9.29 -21.74 8.40
C ILE A 452 -10.13 -21.23 7.23
N GLN A 453 -11.45 -21.38 7.34
CA GLN A 453 -12.38 -20.77 6.39
C GLN A 453 -12.51 -19.28 6.66
N VAL A 454 -12.47 -18.47 5.60
CA VAL A 454 -12.48 -17.02 5.66
C VAL A 454 -13.54 -16.42 4.75
N LYS A 455 -13.88 -15.16 5.01
CA LYS A 455 -14.74 -14.32 4.17
C LYS A 455 -14.08 -12.94 3.96
N PRO A 456 -14.35 -12.25 2.83
CA PRO A 456 -13.85 -10.90 2.60
C PRO A 456 -14.26 -9.91 3.70
N ALA A 457 -13.34 -9.00 4.06
CA ALA A 457 -13.57 -7.96 5.07
C ALA A 457 -12.99 -6.60 4.61
N THR A 458 -12.92 -5.62 5.50
CA THR A 458 -12.70 -4.21 5.13
C THR A 458 -11.25 -3.83 4.86
N GLY A 459 -10.28 -4.60 5.37
CA GLY A 459 -8.86 -4.34 5.12
C GLY A 459 -8.51 -4.42 3.64
N ASN A 460 -7.50 -3.65 3.19
CA ASN A 460 -7.09 -3.65 1.80
C ASN A 460 -5.91 -4.60 1.55
N VAL A 461 -5.81 -5.07 0.31
CA VAL A 461 -4.53 -5.50 -0.26
C VAL A 461 -3.86 -4.28 -0.87
N THR A 462 -2.55 -4.13 -0.66
CA THR A 462 -1.76 -3.07 -1.31
C THR A 462 -0.48 -3.65 -1.89
N ILE A 463 -0.23 -3.33 -3.16
CA ILE A 463 0.95 -3.79 -3.90
C ILE A 463 1.89 -2.61 -4.13
N TYR A 464 3.16 -2.82 -3.80
CA TYR A 464 4.25 -1.87 -4.04
C TYR A 464 5.33 -2.51 -4.91
N ALA A 465 6.01 -1.68 -5.71
CA ALA A 465 7.30 -2.01 -6.28
C ALA A 465 8.40 -1.28 -5.52
N THR A 466 9.61 -1.85 -5.47
CA THR A 466 10.78 -1.18 -4.90
C THR A 466 12.06 -1.47 -5.67
N ASP A 467 12.89 -0.44 -5.82
CA ASP A 467 14.26 -0.52 -6.36
C ASP A 467 15.31 -0.73 -5.23
N GLY A 468 14.86 -0.96 -3.99
CA GLY A 468 15.68 -1.05 -2.79
C GLY A 468 15.87 0.28 -2.05
N VAL A 469 15.51 1.42 -2.66
CA VAL A 469 15.62 2.76 -2.06
C VAL A 469 14.24 3.40 -1.93
N LYS A 470 13.46 3.39 -3.01
CA LYS A 470 12.13 3.99 -3.09
C LYS A 470 11.05 2.92 -3.19
N LYS A 471 9.87 3.26 -2.66
CA LYS A 471 8.65 2.47 -2.71
C LYS A 471 7.67 3.13 -3.67
N TYR A 472 7.18 2.38 -4.65
CA TYR A 472 6.24 2.84 -5.68
C TYR A 472 4.91 2.13 -5.50
N PHE A 473 3.87 2.88 -5.15
CA PHE A 473 2.52 2.34 -5.07
C PHE A 473 2.05 1.84 -6.45
N ARG A 474 1.48 0.63 -6.52
CA ARG A 474 0.95 0.05 -7.76
C ARG A 474 -0.58 0.01 -7.75
N GLN A 475 -1.13 -0.67 -6.76
CA GLN A 475 -2.54 -1.02 -6.72
C GLN A 475 -2.98 -1.22 -5.25
N SER A 476 -4.21 -0.82 -4.91
CA SER A 476 -4.83 -1.13 -3.62
C SER A 476 -6.34 -1.18 -3.70
N TYR A 477 -6.95 -2.16 -3.06
CA TYR A 477 -8.40 -2.35 -3.01
C TYR A 477 -8.80 -3.27 -1.85
N SER A 478 -10.07 -3.18 -1.45
CA SER A 478 -10.70 -4.06 -0.45
C SER A 478 -11.33 -5.27 -1.13
N PRO A 479 -11.28 -6.46 -0.52
CA PRO A 479 -11.84 -7.68 -1.09
C PRO A 479 -13.37 -7.72 -1.04
N ILE A 480 -14.04 -6.81 -0.31
CA ILE A 480 -15.50 -6.63 -0.36
C ILE A 480 -15.96 -6.18 -1.76
N SER A 481 -15.06 -5.55 -2.53
CA SER A 481 -15.27 -5.30 -3.95
C SER A 481 -15.20 -6.64 -4.70
N SER A 482 -16.34 -7.34 -4.78
CA SER A 482 -16.45 -8.71 -5.30
C SER A 482 -15.94 -8.89 -6.74
N GLN A 483 -15.60 -7.82 -7.45
CA GLN A 483 -15.05 -7.88 -8.80
C GLN A 483 -13.54 -8.19 -8.86
N TYR A 484 -12.80 -8.06 -7.76
CA TYR A 484 -11.34 -8.26 -7.76
C TYR A 484 -10.86 -9.41 -6.86
N CYS A 485 -11.76 -10.04 -6.11
CA CYS A 485 -11.42 -11.13 -5.21
C CYS A 485 -12.41 -12.28 -5.38
N GLN A 486 -11.89 -13.50 -5.44
CA GLN A 486 -12.67 -14.73 -5.55
C GLN A 486 -12.20 -15.74 -4.52
N LEU A 487 -13.14 -16.24 -3.72
CA LEU A 487 -12.89 -17.37 -2.84
C LEU A 487 -13.01 -18.67 -3.62
N ASP A 488 -12.16 -19.63 -3.28
CA ASP A 488 -12.27 -20.99 -3.75
C ASP A 488 -13.52 -21.70 -3.17
N LYS A 489 -13.77 -22.93 -3.61
CA LYS A 489 -14.94 -23.71 -3.18
C LYS A 489 -14.94 -24.03 -1.67
N HIS A 490 -13.77 -24.06 -1.04
CA HIS A 490 -13.63 -24.38 0.38
C HIS A 490 -13.58 -23.14 1.27
N ASN A 491 -13.62 -21.93 0.69
CA ASN A 491 -13.46 -20.64 1.37
C ASN A 491 -12.14 -20.52 2.15
N GLN A 492 -11.06 -21.13 1.67
CA GLN A 492 -9.73 -21.08 2.31
C GLN A 492 -8.69 -20.36 1.46
N THR A 493 -8.86 -20.36 0.14
CA THR A 493 -7.96 -19.67 -0.78
C THR A 493 -8.66 -18.48 -1.40
N LEU A 494 -8.09 -17.30 -1.20
CA LEU A 494 -8.55 -16.07 -1.85
C LEU A 494 -7.63 -15.73 -3.01
N THR A 495 -8.20 -15.70 -4.21
CA THR A 495 -7.54 -15.21 -5.43
C THR A 495 -7.86 -13.74 -5.62
N MET A 496 -6.83 -12.94 -5.84
CA MET A 496 -6.86 -11.49 -5.97
C MET A 496 -6.39 -11.09 -7.37
N ASP A 497 -7.19 -10.27 -8.05
CA ASP A 497 -6.90 -9.78 -9.38
C ASP A 497 -5.86 -8.67 -9.35
N VAL A 498 -4.92 -8.77 -10.29
CA VAL A 498 -3.82 -7.83 -10.45
C VAL A 498 -3.88 -7.23 -11.85
N LEU A 499 -3.85 -5.90 -11.90
CA LEU A 499 -3.81 -5.19 -13.18
C LEU A 499 -2.54 -5.55 -13.94
N THR A 500 -2.64 -5.63 -15.27
CA THR A 500 -1.48 -5.89 -16.13
C THR A 500 -0.39 -4.83 -16.01
N SER A 501 -0.72 -3.63 -15.52
CA SER A 501 0.19 -2.52 -15.23
C SER A 501 0.87 -2.60 -13.86
N THR A 502 0.50 -3.54 -12.99
CA THR A 502 1.02 -3.62 -11.62
C THR A 502 2.40 -4.27 -11.61
N PHE A 503 2.52 -5.53 -12.05
CA PHE A 503 3.78 -6.29 -12.16
C PHE A 503 4.45 -6.12 -13.53
N ASN A 504 4.59 -4.87 -13.98
CA ASN A 504 4.98 -4.55 -15.36
C ASN A 504 6.48 -4.28 -15.56
N GLN A 505 7.23 -4.01 -14.49
CA GLN A 505 8.66 -3.73 -14.59
C GLN A 505 9.47 -5.02 -14.53
N PRO A 506 10.48 -5.19 -15.40
CA PRO A 506 11.36 -6.35 -15.36
C PRO A 506 12.42 -6.22 -14.27
N ASN A 507 12.88 -7.35 -13.75
CA ASN A 507 13.94 -7.41 -12.73
C ASN A 507 13.65 -6.57 -11.46
N MET A 508 12.38 -6.23 -11.23
CA MET A 508 11.92 -5.37 -10.14
C MET A 508 11.40 -6.21 -8.98
N THR A 509 11.63 -5.74 -7.75
CA THR A 509 11.10 -6.37 -6.55
C THR A 509 9.73 -5.78 -6.25
N TYR A 510 8.77 -6.65 -5.98
CA TYR A 510 7.43 -6.29 -5.54
C TYR A 510 7.19 -6.88 -4.15
N TYR A 511 6.36 -6.21 -3.37
CA TYR A 511 5.83 -6.81 -2.15
C TYR A 511 4.37 -6.42 -1.95
N VAL A 512 3.65 -7.33 -1.31
CA VAL A 512 2.21 -7.26 -1.06
C VAL A 512 2.00 -7.10 0.43
N VAL A 513 1.22 -6.09 0.79
CA VAL A 513 0.77 -5.83 2.15
C VAL A 513 -0.70 -6.19 2.21
N LEU A 514 -1.06 -7.00 3.20
CA LEU A 514 -2.47 -7.24 3.52
C LEU A 514 -2.74 -6.56 4.85
N ASP A 515 -3.71 -5.66 4.88
CA ASP A 515 -4.12 -5.02 6.11
C ASP A 515 -4.69 -6.06 7.08
N ASN A 516 -4.61 -5.78 8.37
CA ASN A 516 -5.34 -6.57 9.36
C ASN A 516 -6.85 -6.45 9.07
N GLY A 517 -7.57 -7.58 9.17
CA GLY A 517 -8.98 -7.60 8.78
C GLY A 517 -9.20 -7.49 7.26
N PHE A 518 -8.20 -7.81 6.43
CA PHE A 518 -8.42 -8.07 5.00
C PHE A 518 -9.43 -9.21 4.79
N VAL A 519 -9.37 -10.23 5.65
CA VAL A 519 -10.41 -11.26 5.76
C VAL A 519 -10.80 -11.46 7.22
N GLU A 520 -11.96 -12.05 7.43
CA GLU A 520 -12.47 -12.49 8.73
C GLU A 520 -12.67 -14.01 8.74
N SER A 521 -12.61 -14.61 9.92
CA SER A 521 -13.09 -15.99 10.13
C SER A 521 -14.54 -16.10 9.68
N MET A 522 -14.84 -17.14 8.90
CA MET A 522 -16.22 -17.41 8.48
C MET A 522 -17.08 -17.93 9.64
N GLU A 523 -16.47 -18.64 10.59
CA GLU A 523 -17.18 -19.28 11.72
C GLU A 523 -17.69 -18.25 12.72
N ASP A 524 -16.83 -17.32 13.13
CA ASP A 524 -17.12 -16.39 14.23
C ASP A 524 -17.11 -14.91 13.79
N GLY A 525 -16.50 -14.56 12.67
CA GLY A 525 -16.38 -13.16 12.22
C GLY A 525 -15.19 -12.41 12.82
N GLU A 526 -14.23 -13.12 13.43
CA GLU A 526 -13.01 -12.48 13.94
C GLU A 526 -12.10 -11.98 12.80
N PRO A 527 -11.62 -10.72 12.85
CA PRO A 527 -10.66 -10.21 11.88
C PRO A 527 -9.34 -10.99 11.94
N ILE A 528 -8.81 -11.37 10.77
CA ILE A 528 -7.57 -12.13 10.65
C ILE A 528 -6.38 -11.18 10.48
N LEU A 529 -5.25 -11.53 11.11
CA LEU A 529 -4.02 -10.78 11.03
C LEU A 529 -3.50 -10.74 9.58
N GLY A 530 -3.18 -9.54 9.10
CA GLY A 530 -2.66 -9.33 7.77
C GLY A 530 -1.17 -9.67 7.64
N ILE A 531 -0.63 -9.46 6.44
CA ILE A 531 0.79 -9.61 6.12
C ILE A 531 1.42 -8.22 6.10
N SER A 532 2.42 -8.02 6.96
CA SER A 532 3.11 -6.74 7.12
C SER A 532 4.04 -6.40 5.95
N ASP A 533 4.36 -5.10 5.83
CA ASP A 533 5.29 -4.55 4.85
C ASP A 533 6.62 -5.33 4.79
N GLY A 534 7.05 -5.65 3.58
CA GLY A 534 8.33 -6.31 3.30
C GLY A 534 8.38 -7.82 3.55
N LYS A 535 7.29 -8.46 4.03
CA LYS A 535 7.26 -9.91 4.29
C LYS A 535 6.92 -10.72 3.04
N TRP A 536 5.79 -10.44 2.40
CA TRP A 536 5.43 -11.10 1.14
C TRP A 536 6.05 -10.36 -0.04
N LYS A 537 7.32 -10.66 -0.31
CA LYS A 537 8.12 -10.07 -1.38
C LYS A 537 8.55 -11.10 -2.42
N PHE A 538 8.63 -10.71 -3.68
CA PHE A 538 9.06 -11.55 -4.81
C PHE A 538 9.58 -10.66 -5.94
N ARG A 539 10.25 -11.24 -6.94
CA ARG A 539 10.87 -10.49 -8.03
C ARG A 539 10.29 -10.90 -9.37
N THR A 540 10.13 -9.95 -10.29
CA THR A 540 9.86 -10.29 -11.70
C THR A 540 11.12 -10.75 -12.42
N ALA A 541 10.98 -11.70 -13.33
CA ALA A 541 12.05 -12.16 -14.20
C ALA A 541 12.65 -11.02 -15.05
N SER A 542 13.86 -11.25 -15.54
CA SER A 542 14.47 -10.41 -16.57
C SER A 542 13.81 -10.68 -17.93
N ILE A 543 13.67 -9.65 -18.77
CA ILE A 543 13.09 -9.82 -20.12
C ILE A 543 14.01 -10.72 -20.95
N PRO A 544 13.51 -11.79 -21.60
CA PRO A 544 14.21 -12.41 -22.71
C PRO A 544 14.22 -11.42 -23.90
N HIS A 545 15.40 -11.03 -24.39
CA HIS A 545 15.69 -10.10 -25.51
C HIS A 545 14.67 -10.13 -26.68
N ASN A 546 13.53 -9.46 -26.53
CA ASN A 546 12.64 -9.14 -27.64
C ASN A 546 11.76 -7.92 -27.28
N ASN A 547 12.36 -6.97 -26.57
CA ASN A 547 11.77 -5.66 -26.40
C ASN A 547 11.84 -5.00 -27.79
N VAL A 548 10.77 -5.13 -28.57
CA VAL A 548 10.70 -4.53 -29.89
C VAL A 548 10.88 -3.02 -29.68
N TYR A 549 12.03 -2.49 -30.12
CA TYR A 549 12.32 -1.06 -30.09
C TYR A 549 11.27 -0.34 -30.93
N ALA A 550 10.20 0.07 -30.28
CA ALA A 550 9.18 0.91 -30.86
C ALA A 550 9.69 2.35 -30.86
N PRO A 551 9.51 3.11 -31.96
CA PRO A 551 9.86 4.52 -32.00
C PRO A 551 9.03 5.29 -30.96
N SER A 552 9.47 6.51 -30.64
CA SER A 552 8.71 7.41 -29.78
C SER A 552 7.31 7.65 -30.34
N GLU A 553 6.28 7.58 -29.50
CA GLU A 553 4.88 7.74 -29.90
C GLU A 553 4.20 8.87 -29.13
N THR A 554 3.13 9.41 -29.72
CA THR A 554 2.29 10.42 -29.08
C THR A 554 0.89 9.85 -28.82
N ALA A 555 0.46 9.93 -27.58
CA ALA A 555 -0.85 9.48 -27.13
C ALA A 555 -1.64 10.65 -26.55
N THR A 556 -2.96 10.57 -26.62
CA THR A 556 -3.87 11.58 -26.07
C THR A 556 -4.49 11.06 -24.78
N VAL A 557 -4.56 11.93 -23.78
CA VAL A 557 -5.36 11.74 -22.56
C VAL A 557 -6.34 12.90 -22.40
N CYS A 558 -7.39 12.70 -21.61
CA CYS A 558 -8.40 13.71 -21.36
C CYS A 558 -8.45 14.08 -19.88
N LEU A 559 -8.68 15.36 -19.59
CA LEU A 559 -9.05 15.82 -18.26
C LEU A 559 -10.56 15.64 -18.06
N ASN A 560 -10.95 15.20 -16.86
CA ASN A 560 -12.34 15.17 -16.43
C ASN A 560 -12.92 16.59 -16.35
N SER A 561 -14.23 16.70 -16.05
CA SER A 561 -14.94 17.99 -16.02
C SER A 561 -14.31 19.00 -15.05
N VAL A 562 -13.96 18.57 -13.83
CA VAL A 562 -13.33 19.40 -12.81
C VAL A 562 -11.94 19.88 -13.26
N GLY A 563 -11.13 18.96 -13.78
CA GLY A 563 -9.79 19.23 -14.30
C GLY A 563 -9.81 20.17 -15.49
N THR A 564 -10.76 19.99 -16.40
CA THR A 564 -10.94 20.85 -17.58
C THR A 564 -11.25 22.29 -17.16
N SER A 565 -12.24 22.50 -16.28
CA SER A 565 -12.58 23.84 -15.81
C SER A 565 -11.40 24.53 -15.11
N ARG A 566 -10.69 23.79 -14.24
CA ARG A 566 -9.50 24.31 -13.55
C ARG A 566 -8.39 24.68 -14.54
N PHE A 567 -8.06 23.78 -15.46
CA PHE A 567 -6.97 23.98 -16.42
C PHE A 567 -7.20 25.20 -17.33
N LEU A 568 -8.45 25.43 -17.74
CA LEU A 568 -8.80 26.58 -18.59
C LEU A 568 -8.71 27.92 -17.85
N GLN A 569 -8.80 27.95 -16.52
CA GLN A 569 -8.65 29.18 -15.72
C GLN A 569 -7.18 29.54 -15.43
N LEU A 570 -6.26 28.58 -15.56
CA LEU A 570 -4.84 28.80 -15.33
C LEU A 570 -4.22 29.76 -16.35
N SER A 571 -3.28 30.59 -15.89
CA SER A 571 -2.39 31.37 -16.75
C SER A 571 -1.42 30.48 -17.54
N LYS A 572 -0.72 31.06 -18.51
CA LYS A 572 0.22 30.30 -19.36
C LYS A 572 1.35 29.63 -18.56
N SER A 573 1.93 30.33 -17.58
CA SER A 573 2.99 29.79 -16.72
C SER A 573 2.47 28.67 -15.81
N GLU A 574 1.30 28.85 -15.20
CA GLU A 574 0.67 27.85 -14.35
C GLU A 574 0.27 26.59 -15.13
N ARG A 575 -0.19 26.75 -16.38
CA ARG A 575 -0.45 25.60 -17.27
C ARG A 575 0.83 24.83 -17.56
N SER A 576 1.93 25.51 -17.90
CA SER A 576 3.21 24.83 -18.17
C SER A 576 3.70 24.07 -16.93
N ALA A 577 3.59 24.67 -15.74
CA ALA A 577 3.88 24.00 -14.47
C ALA A 577 3.00 22.77 -14.22
N PHE A 578 1.69 22.89 -14.45
CA PHE A 578 0.75 21.76 -14.34
C PHE A 578 1.12 20.61 -15.27
N LEU A 579 1.41 20.89 -16.54
CA LEU A 579 1.76 19.87 -17.54
C LEU A 579 3.09 19.18 -17.21
N SER A 580 4.07 19.93 -16.72
CA SER A 580 5.36 19.39 -16.26
C SER A 580 5.17 18.44 -15.06
N SER A 581 4.44 18.89 -14.02
CA SER A 581 4.13 18.08 -12.85
C SER A 581 3.31 16.83 -13.17
N LEU A 582 2.36 16.93 -14.12
CA LEU A 582 1.59 15.79 -14.61
C LEU A 582 2.51 14.75 -15.28
N GLY A 583 3.44 15.17 -16.13
CA GLY A 583 4.41 14.28 -16.78
C GLY A 583 5.32 13.56 -15.78
N ILE A 584 5.88 14.30 -14.81
CA ILE A 584 6.72 13.74 -13.75
C ILE A 584 5.94 12.73 -12.90
N SER A 585 4.70 13.07 -12.54
CA SER A 585 3.83 12.19 -11.75
C SER A 585 3.52 10.90 -12.51
N LEU A 586 3.13 10.98 -13.79
CA LEU A 586 2.87 9.79 -14.61
C LEU A 586 4.11 8.91 -14.81
N ALA A 587 5.30 9.52 -14.98
CA ALA A 587 6.55 8.78 -15.08
C ALA A 587 6.84 7.98 -13.80
N SER A 588 6.61 8.58 -12.63
CA SER A 588 6.74 7.91 -11.32
C SER A 588 5.71 6.79 -11.12
N ILE A 589 4.47 6.99 -11.60
CA ILE A 589 3.39 6.01 -11.51
C ILE A 589 3.65 4.79 -12.41
N ILE A 590 4.39 4.92 -13.51
CA ILE A 590 4.72 3.82 -14.43
C ILE A 590 6.17 3.33 -14.25
N PRO A 591 6.75 3.56 -13.07
CA PRO A 591 8.19 3.62 -12.79
C PRO A 591 9.11 3.72 -14.01
N THR A 592 8.95 4.76 -14.84
CA THR A 592 9.84 5.06 -15.96
C THR A 592 10.65 6.33 -15.67
N SER A 593 11.76 6.52 -16.38
CA SER A 593 12.53 7.77 -16.29
C SER A 593 11.64 8.98 -16.63
N PRO A 594 11.70 10.09 -15.86
CA PRO A 594 10.97 11.32 -16.15
C PRO A 594 11.30 11.92 -17.53
N SER A 595 12.50 11.62 -18.07
CA SER A 595 12.87 12.04 -19.42
C SER A 595 12.13 11.28 -20.52
N ARG A 596 11.48 10.16 -20.21
CA ARG A 596 10.77 9.32 -21.19
C ARG A 596 9.31 9.69 -21.39
N LEU A 597 8.68 10.40 -20.46
CA LEU A 597 7.28 10.78 -20.55
C LEU A 597 7.14 12.28 -20.32
N SER A 598 6.64 13.00 -21.33
CA SER A 598 6.41 14.44 -21.25
C SER A 598 5.06 14.81 -21.83
N ILE A 599 4.38 15.78 -21.20
CA ILE A 599 3.14 16.35 -21.72
C ILE A 599 3.50 17.56 -22.59
N LEU A 600 3.00 17.59 -23.82
CA LEU A 600 3.23 18.72 -24.73
C LEU A 600 2.39 19.93 -24.31
N GLU A 601 2.92 21.14 -24.51
CA GLU A 601 2.20 22.38 -24.18
C GLU A 601 0.94 22.61 -25.05
N LYS A 602 0.86 21.95 -26.21
CA LYS A 602 -0.29 22.01 -27.09
C LYS A 602 -1.41 21.13 -26.54
N PHE A 603 -2.58 21.71 -26.36
CA PHE A 603 -3.80 21.00 -25.95
C PHE A 603 -4.96 21.33 -26.91
N ARG A 604 -5.95 20.43 -26.97
CA ARG A 604 -7.21 20.66 -27.69
C ARG A 604 -8.36 20.82 -26.71
N VAL A 605 -9.34 21.63 -27.09
CA VAL A 605 -10.61 21.73 -26.36
C VAL A 605 -11.71 21.23 -27.27
N GLU A 606 -12.31 20.11 -26.90
CA GLU A 606 -13.51 19.59 -27.55
C GLU A 606 -14.74 20.06 -26.79
N SER A 607 -15.83 20.32 -27.49
CA SER A 607 -17.13 20.67 -26.90
C SER A 607 -18.16 19.66 -27.39
N ASP A 608 -18.77 18.94 -26.46
CA ASP A 608 -19.82 17.96 -26.72
C ASP A 608 -21.02 18.32 -25.83
N ASN A 609 -22.16 18.68 -26.42
CA ASN A 609 -23.37 19.16 -25.72
C ASN A 609 -23.06 20.23 -24.64
N ASP A 610 -22.32 21.28 -25.02
CA ASP A 610 -21.86 22.39 -24.15
C ASP A 610 -20.88 22.01 -23.02
N GLN A 611 -20.48 20.74 -22.90
CA GLN A 611 -19.42 20.33 -22.00
C GLN A 611 -18.06 20.41 -22.69
N LYS A 612 -17.19 21.28 -22.17
CA LYS A 612 -15.80 21.38 -22.62
C LYS A 612 -14.97 20.23 -22.05
N ARG A 613 -14.12 19.64 -22.89
CA ARG A 613 -13.13 18.62 -22.53
C ARG A 613 -11.76 19.05 -23.00
N VAL A 614 -10.76 19.04 -22.11
CA VAL A 614 -9.36 19.32 -22.46
C VAL A 614 -8.65 18.01 -22.78
N LEU A 615 -8.07 17.94 -23.97
CA LEU A 615 -7.25 16.82 -24.43
C LEU A 615 -5.78 17.24 -24.41
N LEU A 616 -4.96 16.43 -23.74
CA LEU A 616 -3.52 16.65 -23.58
C LEU A 616 -2.75 15.59 -24.38
N LEU A 617 -1.65 16.01 -24.99
CA LEU A 617 -0.77 15.14 -25.77
C LEU A 617 0.41 14.68 -24.91
N ILE A 618 0.53 13.38 -24.72
CA ILE A 618 1.62 12.71 -24.03
C ILE A 618 2.60 12.17 -25.06
N GLN A 619 3.85 12.61 -24.99
CA GLN A 619 4.93 12.02 -25.75
C GLN A 619 5.64 10.96 -24.90
N VAL A 620 5.70 9.73 -25.41
CA VAL A 620 6.44 8.62 -24.82
C VAL A 620 7.67 8.35 -25.69
N ARG A 621 8.86 8.55 -25.14
CA ARG A 621 10.12 8.36 -25.88
C ARG A 621 10.52 6.88 -25.92
N ALA A 622 11.22 6.51 -26.99
CA ALA A 622 11.77 5.17 -27.16
C ALA A 622 12.62 4.73 -25.95
N ALA A 623 12.61 3.42 -25.69
CA ALA A 623 13.47 2.82 -24.67
C ALA A 623 14.95 2.92 -25.09
N THR A 624 15.82 3.19 -24.12
CA THR A 624 17.27 3.33 -24.33
C THR A 624 18.04 2.08 -23.92
N SER A 625 17.42 1.16 -23.19
CA SER A 625 17.99 -0.13 -22.80
C SER A 625 16.93 -1.23 -22.77
N ASP A 626 17.37 -2.48 -22.86
CA ASP A 626 16.48 -3.66 -22.78
C ASP A 626 15.79 -3.83 -21.42
N MET A 627 16.30 -3.13 -20.39
CA MET A 627 15.73 -3.13 -19.04
C MET A 627 14.56 -2.14 -18.89
N GLU A 628 14.33 -1.28 -19.89
CA GLU A 628 13.22 -0.32 -19.89
C GLU A 628 11.99 -0.86 -20.63
N MET A 629 10.78 -0.54 -20.17
CA MET A 629 9.56 -0.93 -20.88
C MET A 629 9.46 -0.27 -22.26
N GLY A 630 9.10 -1.06 -23.28
CA GLY A 630 8.81 -0.56 -24.62
C GLY A 630 7.66 0.46 -24.66
N VAL A 631 7.65 1.31 -25.69
CA VAL A 631 6.68 2.42 -25.83
C VAL A 631 5.23 1.96 -25.77
N ASN A 632 4.89 0.88 -26.47
CA ASN A 632 3.54 0.33 -26.47
C ASN A 632 3.12 -0.16 -25.08
N SER A 633 4.01 -0.84 -24.37
CA SER A 633 3.73 -1.29 -23.00
C SER A 633 3.49 -0.12 -22.05
N VAL A 634 4.26 0.97 -22.18
CA VAL A 634 4.03 2.19 -21.40
C VAL A 634 2.63 2.74 -21.69
N ILE A 635 2.26 2.90 -22.96
CA ILE A 635 0.94 3.43 -23.36
C ILE A 635 -0.21 2.55 -22.86
N ASP A 636 -0.09 1.23 -23.02
CA ASP A 636 -1.09 0.27 -22.55
C ASP A 636 -1.22 0.32 -21.03
N ASP A 637 -0.10 0.42 -20.30
CA ASP A 637 -0.11 0.54 -18.85
C ASP A 637 -0.70 1.86 -18.39
N LEU A 638 -0.41 3.00 -19.05
CA LEU A 638 -1.09 4.28 -18.78
C LEU A 638 -2.61 4.10 -18.92
N ASN A 639 -3.05 3.43 -19.99
CA ASN A 639 -4.48 3.23 -20.25
C ASN A 639 -5.14 2.41 -19.15
N VAL A 640 -4.53 1.30 -18.74
CA VAL A 640 -5.01 0.46 -17.64
C VAL A 640 -5.05 1.22 -16.32
N LEU A 641 -4.00 1.99 -16.02
CA LEU A 641 -3.89 2.78 -14.80
C LEU A 641 -4.95 3.88 -14.71
N ILE A 642 -5.18 4.61 -15.81
CA ILE A 642 -6.18 5.69 -15.88
C ILE A 642 -7.60 5.12 -15.81
N LYS A 643 -7.88 4.01 -16.52
CA LYS A 643 -9.20 3.36 -16.46
C LYS A 643 -9.53 2.76 -15.09
N ASN A 644 -8.51 2.37 -14.32
CA ASN A 644 -8.66 1.82 -12.97
C ASN A 644 -8.20 2.80 -11.89
N LYS A 645 -8.32 4.11 -12.15
CA LYS A 645 -7.83 5.18 -11.29
C LYS A 645 -8.23 5.08 -9.82
N GLY A 646 -9.42 4.56 -9.53
CA GLY A 646 -9.90 4.36 -8.16
C GLY A 646 -9.01 3.46 -7.29
N ILE A 647 -8.24 2.54 -7.90
CA ILE A 647 -7.39 1.57 -7.19
C ILE A 647 -5.89 1.75 -7.48
N THR A 648 -5.50 2.75 -8.30
CA THR A 648 -4.10 2.97 -8.73
C THR A 648 -3.56 4.31 -8.20
N ALA A 649 -2.26 4.55 -8.36
CA ALA A 649 -1.65 5.82 -7.93
C ALA A 649 -2.19 7.05 -8.67
N VAL A 650 -2.93 6.88 -9.78
CA VAL A 650 -3.50 7.99 -10.58
C VAL A 650 -4.48 8.84 -9.76
N SER A 651 -5.16 8.26 -8.75
CA SER A 651 -6.03 9.02 -7.84
C SER A 651 -5.29 9.76 -6.73
N ARG A 652 -3.99 9.51 -6.54
CA ARG A 652 -3.23 9.97 -5.35
C ARG A 652 -2.37 11.22 -5.59
N SER A 653 -2.18 11.66 -6.83
CA SER A 653 -1.46 12.92 -7.13
C SER A 653 -2.44 14.04 -7.52
N PRO A 654 -2.17 15.30 -7.11
CA PRO A 654 -3.01 16.47 -7.43
C PRO A 654 -3.26 16.70 -8.92
N GLU A 655 -2.33 16.33 -9.78
CA GLU A 655 -2.42 16.54 -11.23
C GLU A 655 -3.08 15.36 -11.93
N THR A 656 -2.67 14.15 -11.56
CA THR A 656 -3.15 12.90 -12.17
C THR A 656 -4.59 12.57 -11.80
N MET A 657 -5.07 13.04 -10.64
CA MET A 657 -6.47 12.89 -10.23
C MET A 657 -7.46 13.58 -11.16
N PHE A 658 -7.01 14.44 -12.08
CA PHE A 658 -7.87 15.09 -13.07
C PHE A 658 -8.00 14.30 -14.37
N LEU A 659 -7.27 13.20 -14.56
CA LEU A 659 -7.42 12.36 -15.74
C LEU A 659 -8.79 11.67 -15.75
N ASP A 660 -9.39 11.60 -16.94
CA ASP A 660 -10.68 10.98 -17.20
C ASP A 660 -10.52 9.46 -17.40
N GLU A 661 -11.05 8.71 -16.45
CA GLU A 661 -11.02 7.24 -16.44
C GLU A 661 -11.84 6.61 -17.58
N ASN A 662 -12.90 7.26 -18.05
CA ASN A 662 -13.72 6.77 -19.16
C ASN A 662 -13.02 6.96 -20.50
N PHE A 663 -12.20 8.01 -20.62
CA PHE A 663 -11.42 8.28 -21.82
C PHE A 663 -10.21 7.36 -21.95
N GLY A 664 -9.47 7.15 -20.87
CA GLY A 664 -8.23 6.36 -20.86
C GLY A 664 -7.12 7.02 -21.68
N VAL A 665 -6.49 6.25 -22.57
CA VAL A 665 -5.45 6.72 -23.50
C VAL A 665 -5.82 6.34 -24.93
N ARG A 666 -5.58 7.25 -25.88
CA ARG A 666 -5.76 6.98 -27.32
C ARG A 666 -4.50 7.33 -28.11
N ILE A 667 -4.00 6.41 -28.90
CA ILE A 667 -2.87 6.67 -29.81
C ILE A 667 -3.38 7.54 -30.97
N GLU A 668 -2.67 8.63 -31.29
CA GLU A 668 -3.01 9.40 -32.47
C GLU A 668 -2.57 8.62 -33.74
N PRO A 669 -3.48 8.38 -34.71
CA PRO A 669 -3.09 7.69 -35.92
C PRO A 669 -2.09 8.55 -36.71
N ASN A 670 -0.93 7.96 -37.03
CA ASN A 670 0.06 8.59 -37.90
C ASN A 670 -0.61 9.10 -39.19
N PHE A 671 -0.30 10.35 -39.57
CA PHE A 671 -0.79 11.01 -40.79
C PHE A 671 -0.74 10.09 -42.01
N TRP A 672 0.37 9.39 -42.20
CA TRP A 672 0.56 8.49 -43.33
C TRP A 672 -0.43 7.33 -43.29
N ASN A 673 -0.67 6.70 -42.14
CA ASN A 673 -1.63 5.61 -42.03
C ASN A 673 -3.07 6.09 -42.31
N LYS A 674 -3.44 7.27 -41.84
CA LYS A 674 -4.77 7.84 -42.03
C LYS A 674 -5.04 8.26 -43.48
N TYR A 675 -4.04 8.87 -44.14
CA TYR A 675 -4.22 9.47 -45.46
C TYR A 675 -3.54 8.73 -46.62
N LYS A 676 -2.87 7.58 -46.39
CA LYS A 676 -2.18 6.79 -47.43
C LYS A 676 -3.01 6.61 -48.69
N ARG A 677 -4.28 6.20 -48.55
CA ARG A 677 -5.19 5.99 -49.68
C ARG A 677 -5.43 7.28 -50.46
N HIS A 678 -5.64 8.40 -49.78
CA HIS A 678 -5.87 9.70 -50.41
C HIS A 678 -4.61 10.19 -51.15
N VAL A 679 -3.44 10.04 -50.54
CA VAL A 679 -2.15 10.38 -51.17
C VAL A 679 -1.88 9.53 -52.41
N LEU A 680 -2.18 8.22 -52.37
CA LEU A 680 -2.04 7.34 -53.53
C LEU A 680 -2.99 7.72 -54.67
N ILE A 681 -4.23 8.09 -54.36
CA ILE A 681 -5.19 8.57 -55.37
C ILE A 681 -4.69 9.86 -56.02
N ALA A 682 -4.23 10.82 -55.21
CA ALA A 682 -3.67 12.08 -55.72
C ALA A 682 -2.45 11.83 -56.64
N ALA A 683 -1.53 10.95 -56.22
CA ALA A 683 -0.36 10.59 -57.04
C ALA A 683 -0.76 9.96 -58.39
N ALA A 684 -1.75 9.06 -58.39
CA ALA A 684 -2.26 8.43 -59.60
C ALA A 684 -2.94 9.44 -60.54
N ALA A 685 -3.73 10.38 -60.01
CA ALA A 685 -4.39 11.44 -60.78
C ALA A 685 -3.36 12.38 -61.45
N THR A 686 -2.28 12.74 -60.73
CA THR A 686 -1.19 13.56 -61.29
C THR A 686 -0.47 12.83 -62.42
N LEU A 687 -0.16 11.54 -62.26
CA LEU A 687 0.47 10.73 -63.31
C LEU A 687 -0.43 10.60 -64.55
N LEU A 688 -1.73 10.36 -64.36
CA LEU A 688 -2.70 10.28 -65.45
C LEU A 688 -2.79 11.60 -66.22
N THR A 689 -2.84 12.73 -65.51
CA THR A 689 -2.88 14.07 -66.12
C THR A 689 -1.61 14.34 -66.93
N GLY A 690 -0.44 13.97 -66.39
CA GLY A 690 0.83 14.06 -67.11
C GLY A 690 0.88 13.18 -68.37
N LEU A 691 0.33 11.96 -68.31
CA LEU A 691 0.21 11.07 -69.47
C LEU A 691 -0.71 11.67 -70.55
N LEU A 692 -1.87 12.19 -70.15
CA LEU A 692 -2.81 12.85 -71.06
C LEU A 692 -2.17 14.07 -71.74
N TYR A 693 -1.40 14.87 -70.99
CA TYR A 693 -0.62 15.96 -71.56
C TYR A 693 0.40 15.49 -72.61
N LEU A 694 1.17 14.44 -72.30
CA LEU A 694 2.17 13.89 -73.23
C LEU A 694 1.52 13.31 -74.50
N LEU A 695 0.37 12.63 -74.36
CA LEU A 695 -0.39 12.11 -75.50
C LEU A 695 -0.95 13.25 -76.37
N ALA A 696 -1.56 14.26 -75.74
CA ALA A 696 -2.09 15.43 -76.45
C ALA A 696 -0.98 16.18 -77.21
N ARG A 697 0.19 16.37 -76.58
CA ARG A 697 1.36 17.00 -77.21
C ARG A 697 1.96 16.19 -78.36
N ARG A 698 1.89 14.85 -78.31
CA ARG A 698 2.32 13.99 -79.42
C ARG A 698 1.34 14.00 -80.59
N LEU A 699 0.04 14.02 -80.32
CA LEU A 699 -1.00 13.99 -81.35
C LEU A 699 -1.14 15.34 -82.06
N ASN A 700 -1.10 16.46 -81.33
CA ASN A 700 -1.30 17.81 -81.86
C ASN A 700 -0.31 18.80 -81.23
N PRO A 701 0.92 18.93 -81.76
CA PRO A 701 1.96 19.77 -81.16
C PRO A 701 1.68 21.27 -81.23
N GLU A 702 0.87 21.73 -82.19
CA GLU A 702 0.49 23.15 -82.33
C GLU A 702 -0.66 23.59 -81.43
N ALA A 703 -1.35 22.65 -80.77
CA ALA A 703 -2.43 22.95 -79.84
C ALA A 703 -1.91 23.41 -78.47
N ASN A 704 -2.71 24.22 -77.76
CA ASN A 704 -2.42 24.60 -76.37
C ASN A 704 -2.69 23.43 -75.40
N ASN A 705 -1.83 22.42 -75.44
CA ASN A 705 -1.96 21.20 -74.63
C ASN A 705 -1.88 21.45 -73.11
N ALA A 706 -1.39 22.62 -72.68
CA ALA A 706 -1.37 23.01 -71.26
C ALA A 706 -2.78 23.26 -70.68
N ALA A 707 -3.78 23.48 -71.54
CA ALA A 707 -5.19 23.60 -71.18
C ALA A 707 -5.72 22.42 -70.33
N ILE A 708 -5.14 21.22 -70.49
CA ILE A 708 -5.49 20.04 -69.68
C ILE A 708 -5.19 20.28 -68.19
N PHE A 709 -4.06 20.92 -67.87
CA PHE A 709 -3.72 21.24 -66.48
C PHE A 709 -4.66 22.32 -65.93
N THR A 710 -4.94 23.37 -66.71
CA THR A 710 -5.89 24.43 -66.32
C THR A 710 -7.26 23.84 -65.99
N LEU A 711 -7.78 22.95 -66.84
CA LEU A 711 -9.08 22.30 -66.62
C LEU A 711 -9.09 21.41 -65.37
N VAL A 712 -8.07 20.55 -65.20
CA VAL A 712 -8.00 19.64 -64.05
C VAL A 712 -7.84 20.41 -62.73
N LEU A 713 -6.99 21.45 -62.71
CA LEU A 713 -6.78 22.29 -61.52
C LEU A 713 -8.04 23.08 -61.17
N ALA A 714 -8.73 23.67 -62.15
CA ALA A 714 -9.98 24.40 -61.94
C ALA A 714 -11.10 23.53 -61.34
N LEU A 715 -11.21 22.26 -61.78
CA LEU A 715 -12.20 21.33 -61.23
C LEU A 715 -11.80 20.81 -59.85
N PHE A 716 -10.50 20.60 -59.63
CA PHE A 716 -9.98 20.18 -58.33
C PHE A 716 -10.18 21.25 -57.25
N ASP A 717 -9.88 22.50 -57.57
CA ASP A 717 -10.06 23.66 -56.68
C ASP A 717 -11.52 23.80 -56.23
N PHE A 718 -12.44 23.80 -57.19
CA PHE A 718 -13.87 23.83 -56.90
C PHE A 718 -14.36 22.64 -56.05
N ALA A 719 -13.86 21.43 -56.33
CA ALA A 719 -14.20 20.25 -55.55
C ALA A 719 -13.69 20.33 -54.10
N LEU A 720 -12.51 20.92 -53.89
CA LEU A 720 -11.95 21.14 -52.55
C LEU A 720 -12.75 22.19 -51.77
N ASP A 721 -13.08 23.33 -52.39
CA ASP A 721 -13.89 24.38 -51.77
C ASP A 721 -15.28 23.86 -51.38
N PHE A 722 -15.93 23.13 -52.29
CA PHE A 722 -17.21 22.49 -52.00
C PHE A 722 -17.10 21.47 -50.86
N ALA A 723 -16.08 20.61 -50.89
CA ALA A 723 -15.87 19.60 -49.86
C ALA A 723 -15.54 20.24 -48.49
N PHE A 724 -14.80 21.34 -48.47
CA PHE A 724 -14.49 22.10 -47.27
C PHE A 724 -15.77 22.62 -46.61
N VAL A 725 -16.65 23.27 -47.37
CA VAL A 725 -17.92 23.79 -46.86
C VAL A 725 -18.83 22.68 -46.32
N VAL A 726 -18.93 21.56 -47.05
CA VAL A 726 -19.84 20.45 -46.68
C VAL A 726 -19.35 19.67 -45.47
N ARG A 727 -18.04 19.36 -45.39
CA ARG A 727 -17.51 18.45 -44.36
C ARG A 727 -16.97 19.19 -43.13
N ASN A 728 -16.28 20.30 -43.35
CA ASN A 728 -15.53 21.00 -42.30
C ASN A 728 -16.13 22.37 -41.99
N GLY A 729 -17.13 22.82 -42.74
CA GLY A 729 -17.73 24.15 -42.56
C GLY A 729 -18.32 24.36 -41.16
N GLN A 730 -18.77 23.29 -40.48
CA GLN A 730 -19.30 23.37 -39.13
C GLN A 730 -18.24 23.35 -38.02
N ASP A 731 -16.98 23.04 -38.33
CA ASP A 731 -15.89 22.97 -37.35
C ASP A 731 -15.60 24.34 -36.73
N VAL A 732 -15.82 25.41 -37.50
CA VAL A 732 -15.75 26.80 -37.03
C VAL A 732 -17.08 27.50 -37.33
N ARG A 733 -17.98 27.46 -36.35
CA ARG A 733 -19.37 27.93 -36.48
C ARG A 733 -19.51 29.38 -36.99
N SER A 734 -18.53 30.24 -36.71
CA SER A 734 -18.50 31.63 -37.19
C SER A 734 -18.16 31.77 -38.68
N LEU A 735 -17.46 30.80 -39.27
CA LEU A 735 -17.04 30.82 -40.68
C LEU A 735 -18.02 30.08 -41.60
N TYR A 736 -18.89 29.22 -41.06
CA TYR A 736 -19.82 28.42 -41.86
C TYR A 736 -20.69 29.25 -42.83
N LEU A 737 -21.39 30.25 -42.30
CA LEU A 737 -22.27 31.10 -43.10
C LEU A 737 -21.48 31.96 -44.11
N PRO A 738 -20.37 32.64 -43.74
CA PRO A 738 -19.49 33.28 -44.70
C PRO A 738 -19.01 32.35 -45.83
N SER A 739 -18.59 31.13 -45.52
CA SER A 739 -18.08 30.19 -46.52
C SER A 739 -19.14 29.74 -47.53
N ILE A 740 -20.39 29.55 -47.10
CA ILE A 740 -21.52 29.27 -48.01
C ILE A 740 -21.77 30.47 -48.93
N LEU A 741 -21.81 31.68 -48.36
CA LEU A 741 -22.08 32.90 -49.13
C LEU A 741 -21.02 33.13 -50.20
N ILE A 742 -19.74 32.94 -49.86
CA ILE A 742 -18.63 33.06 -50.80
C ILE A 742 -18.74 32.01 -51.92
N LEU A 743 -18.99 30.74 -51.59
CA LEU A 743 -19.10 29.68 -52.59
C LEU A 743 -20.26 29.93 -53.57
N VAL A 744 -21.43 30.30 -53.05
CA VAL A 744 -22.62 30.61 -53.87
C VAL A 744 -22.36 31.83 -54.74
N PHE A 745 -21.77 32.89 -54.19
CA PHE A 745 -21.42 34.09 -54.94
C PHE A 745 -20.46 33.78 -56.09
N SER A 746 -19.39 33.02 -55.83
CA SER A 746 -18.41 32.63 -56.86
C SER A 746 -19.05 31.84 -58.00
N ILE A 747 -19.94 30.87 -57.69
CA ILE A 747 -20.65 30.09 -58.72
C ILE A 747 -21.54 31.00 -59.58
N ILE A 748 -22.34 31.88 -58.96
CA ILE A 748 -23.25 32.78 -59.69
C ILE A 748 -22.45 33.75 -60.57
N PHE A 749 -21.40 34.36 -60.01
CA PHE A 749 -20.56 35.30 -60.73
C PHE A 749 -19.85 34.65 -61.92
N ASN A 750 -19.23 33.49 -61.72
CA ASN A 750 -18.54 32.75 -62.77
C ASN A 750 -19.51 32.28 -63.87
N THR A 751 -20.68 31.75 -63.48
CA THR A 751 -21.70 31.30 -64.46
C THR A 751 -22.23 32.46 -65.30
N THR A 752 -22.52 33.60 -64.66
CA THR A 752 -23.04 34.79 -65.36
C THR A 752 -22.00 35.35 -66.32
N THR A 753 -20.74 35.42 -65.88
CA THR A 753 -19.62 35.88 -66.70
C THR A 753 -19.36 34.92 -67.87
N ALA A 754 -19.43 33.61 -67.62
CA ALA A 754 -19.24 32.60 -68.66
C ALA A 754 -20.31 32.68 -69.75
N LEU A 755 -21.58 32.81 -69.36
CA LEU A 755 -22.69 32.99 -70.31
C LEU A 755 -22.53 34.30 -71.11
N TYR A 756 -22.15 35.38 -70.45
CA TYR A 756 -21.91 36.67 -71.12
C TYR A 756 -20.79 36.55 -72.16
N ILE A 757 -19.63 35.99 -71.79
CA ILE A 757 -18.50 35.79 -72.70
C ILE A 757 -18.93 34.93 -73.90
N MET A 758 -19.56 33.77 -73.66
CA MET A 758 -20.02 32.86 -74.71
C MET A 758 -20.99 33.52 -75.69
N ILE A 759 -21.99 34.27 -75.18
CA ILE A 759 -22.96 34.98 -76.03
C ILE A 759 -22.26 36.09 -76.82
N SER A 760 -21.38 36.86 -76.17
CA SER A 760 -20.68 37.99 -76.80
C SER A 760 -19.74 37.54 -77.93
N GLU A 761 -18.98 36.46 -77.73
CA GLU A 761 -18.08 35.88 -78.74
C GLU A 761 -18.85 35.23 -79.89
N ASN A 762 -19.96 34.56 -79.58
CA ASN A 762 -20.86 33.98 -80.59
C ASN A 762 -21.52 35.04 -81.49
N MET A 763 -21.70 36.27 -81.02
CA MET A 763 -22.20 37.39 -81.83
C MET A 763 -21.10 38.17 -82.57
N ARG A 764 -19.87 38.20 -82.04
CA ARG A 764 -18.77 39.00 -82.61
C ARG A 764 -17.91 38.25 -83.63
N SER A 765 -17.72 36.94 -83.47
CA SER A 765 -16.84 36.15 -84.32
C SER A 765 -17.61 35.13 -85.15
N TYR A 766 -17.60 35.31 -86.48
CA TYR A 766 -18.21 34.36 -87.41
C TYR A 766 -17.59 32.95 -87.30
N LYS A 767 -16.27 32.86 -87.06
CA LYS A 767 -15.57 31.59 -86.86
C LYS A 767 -16.01 30.89 -85.57
N PHE A 768 -16.15 31.64 -84.47
CA PHE A 768 -16.62 31.09 -83.19
C PHE A 768 -18.09 30.67 -83.25
N HIS A 769 -18.92 31.41 -84.00
CA HIS A 769 -20.32 31.04 -84.24
C HIS A 769 -20.45 29.69 -84.95
N LEU A 770 -19.69 29.48 -86.03
CA LEU A 770 -19.66 28.21 -86.76
C LEU A 770 -19.15 27.05 -85.90
N TRP A 771 -18.11 27.27 -85.09
CA TRP A 771 -17.62 26.26 -84.14
C TRP A 771 -18.67 25.93 -83.08
N THR A 772 -19.34 26.94 -82.51
CA THR A 772 -20.37 26.75 -81.49
C THR A 772 -21.56 25.96 -82.05
N GLN A 773 -21.94 26.16 -83.31
CA GLN A 773 -22.97 25.34 -83.96
C GLN A 773 -22.51 23.91 -84.24
N SER A 774 -21.27 23.74 -84.71
CA SER A 774 -20.72 22.42 -85.07
C SER A 774 -20.38 21.56 -83.84
N CYS A 775 -20.02 22.20 -82.73
CA CYS A 775 -19.56 21.59 -81.48
C CYS A 775 -20.46 21.95 -80.28
N ALA A 776 -21.77 22.13 -80.51
CA ALA A 776 -22.72 22.66 -79.52
C ALA A 776 -22.68 21.94 -78.17
N LYS A 777 -22.48 20.61 -78.17
CA LYS A 777 -22.35 19.81 -76.94
C LYS A 777 -21.10 20.18 -76.14
N SER A 778 -19.96 20.33 -76.80
CA SER A 778 -18.69 20.70 -76.15
C SER A 778 -18.75 22.13 -75.63
N ALA A 779 -19.34 23.05 -76.40
CA ALA A 779 -19.56 24.44 -75.97
C ALA A 779 -20.43 24.52 -74.71
N ALA A 780 -21.52 23.74 -74.65
CA ALA A 780 -22.37 23.66 -73.46
C ALA A 780 -21.61 23.10 -72.24
N VAL A 781 -20.81 22.04 -72.44
CA VAL A 781 -19.99 21.46 -71.36
C VAL A 781 -18.97 22.46 -70.82
N PHE A 782 -18.18 23.13 -71.67
CA PHE A 782 -17.22 24.13 -71.20
C PHE A 782 -17.88 25.34 -70.54
N THR A 783 -19.07 25.74 -70.99
CA THR A 783 -19.86 26.81 -70.35
C THR A 783 -20.29 26.43 -68.94
N VAL A 784 -20.75 25.19 -68.75
CA VAL A 784 -21.13 24.68 -67.41
C VAL A 784 -19.91 24.50 -66.52
N LEU A 785 -18.81 23.97 -67.05
CA LEU A 785 -17.57 23.82 -66.28
C LEU A 785 -16.95 25.17 -65.91
N ALA A 786 -17.14 26.22 -66.72
CA ALA A 786 -16.70 27.57 -66.39
C ALA A 786 -17.40 28.19 -65.17
N ALA A 787 -18.51 27.60 -64.69
CA ALA A 787 -19.08 27.94 -63.39
C ALA A 787 -18.10 27.67 -62.24
N SER A 788 -17.18 26.70 -62.40
CA SER A 788 -16.14 26.41 -61.40
C SER A 788 -15.04 27.46 -61.43
N ASN A 789 -14.54 27.78 -62.62
CA ASN A 789 -13.56 28.85 -62.84
C ASN A 789 -13.68 29.36 -64.28
N ILE A 790 -13.76 30.69 -64.44
CA ILE A 790 -13.92 31.33 -65.74
C ILE A 790 -12.76 31.02 -66.71
N GLU A 791 -11.56 30.73 -66.20
CA GLU A 791 -10.39 30.35 -66.98
C GLU A 791 -10.60 29.07 -67.80
N VAL A 792 -11.58 28.23 -67.44
CA VAL A 792 -11.94 27.04 -68.24
C VAL A 792 -12.37 27.43 -69.66
N LEU A 793 -12.90 28.64 -69.88
CA LEU A 793 -13.25 29.11 -71.23
C LEU A 793 -12.02 29.40 -72.10
N THR A 794 -10.83 29.62 -71.51
CA THR A 794 -9.60 29.80 -72.30
C THR A 794 -9.24 28.58 -73.14
N VAL A 795 -9.75 27.40 -72.78
CA VAL A 795 -9.63 26.16 -73.57
C VAL A 795 -10.39 26.25 -74.90
N THR A 796 -11.41 27.10 -74.97
CA THR A 796 -12.21 27.34 -76.19
C THR A 796 -11.66 28.48 -77.06
N ASN A 797 -10.58 29.12 -76.62
CA ASN A 797 -10.00 30.24 -77.32
C ASN A 797 -9.31 29.75 -78.61
N MET A 798 -9.85 30.14 -79.76
CA MET A 798 -9.23 29.86 -81.05
C MET A 798 -8.14 30.91 -81.29
N SER A 799 -6.87 30.52 -81.22
CA SER A 799 -5.76 31.41 -81.59
C SER A 799 -5.94 31.89 -83.03
N GLU A 800 -5.88 33.21 -83.22
CA GLU A 800 -5.74 33.79 -84.56
C GLU A 800 -4.45 33.25 -85.20
N ALA A 801 -4.64 32.33 -86.14
CA ALA A 801 -3.66 32.01 -87.17
C ALA A 801 -4.15 32.60 -88.49
#